data_AF-A0AB32ZZ93-F1
#
_entry.id   AF-A0AB32ZZ93-F1
#
_cell.length_a   1.000
_cell.length_b   1.000
_cell.length_c   1.000
_cell.angle_alpha   90.00
_cell.angle_beta   90.00
_cell.angle_gamma   90.00
#
_symmetry.space_group_name_H-M   'P 1'
#
loop_
_entity.id
_entity.type
_entity.pdbx_description
1 polymer ?
#
loop_
_entity_poly.entity_id
_entity_poly.type
_entity_poly.pdbx_seq_one_letter_code
_entity_poly.pdbx_strand_id
1 'polypeptide(L)'
;MQAMPTLNLRDGTVEQKRQEIKAYFLDSFDTYESLFSCLANDDVFYQRPEKLRHPLIFYFGHTATFFINKLVLSKAINERINPKFESLFAIGVDEMSWDDLNDENYDWPKVEEVRQYRNQVRTLVCDLIDTMSFSMPIDWESPMWPVVMGIEHERIHLETSSVLIRQLPIASVRPSPEWPACSTMQTNAEALEANVLMTVPAQKVINDKAWDSAYYGWDNEYGSQQESVSEFSASKFLVSNGEYLSFVQDGGYNNAKYWEAEGNKWREYTKAQYPVFWIKKGDDYLYRSMLEEHPLPLDWPVDVNYHEAKAFCNYLSEKTGDLIRLPTENEWQALRQQAGVTQTVYSEGFNIALQKYASSEPVNVNKSGEFYDVVGNVWQWTETPIYPFEGFIVHPLYDDFTTPTFDNKHNLIKGGSWVSTGNEAMKDSRYAFRRHFFQHAGFRYVQGKRVIAVNDFDYESDTQVSQYSEFHYGDEYYGVPNFAKASAQFCIDAMQGRQHAKALDLGCAVGRSTFELAKYFDHVDGIDFSARFIKTAFEMQERGEIRYNLIEEGELTSFKARKLSALGLDDSVDNVAFAQGDACNLKPQFTGYDLIFLGNLIDRVYSPRKVLTDMATRLNKGGLLVVASPFTWLEEYTERSEWLGGYKDENGETLSSTQALEDALGQSFKRIAEPKDIPFVIRETKRKYQHTLSEFNVFEKIK
;
A
#
# COMPACT_ATOMS: atom_id res chain seq x y z
N MET A 1 -1.82 -4.23 -28.17
CA MET A 1 -2.61 -3.03 -27.84
C MET A 1 -1.62 -1.97 -27.38
N GLN A 2 -1.74 -0.71 -27.82
CA GLN A 2 -0.85 0.36 -27.33
C GLN A 2 -1.62 1.24 -26.36
N ALA A 3 -1.15 1.37 -25.12
CA ALA A 3 -1.81 2.20 -24.11
C ALA A 3 -1.72 3.69 -24.46
N MET A 4 -2.71 4.45 -24.00
CA MET A 4 -2.71 5.92 -24.13
C MET A 4 -1.66 6.58 -23.22
N PRO A 5 -1.01 7.67 -23.70
CA PRO A 5 -0.01 8.39 -22.92
C PRO A 5 -0.61 9.07 -21.71
N THR A 6 0.22 9.22 -20.67
CA THR A 6 -0.19 9.93 -19.45
C THR A 6 -0.68 11.33 -19.80
N LEU A 7 -1.72 11.77 -19.09
CA LEU A 7 -2.34 13.06 -19.32
C LEU A 7 -1.47 14.20 -18.78
N ASN A 8 -1.37 15.28 -19.55
CA ASN A 8 -1.00 16.57 -18.99
C ASN A 8 -2.20 17.14 -18.24
N LEU A 9 -2.06 17.49 -16.97
CA LEU A 9 -3.14 17.96 -16.09
C LEU A 9 -3.21 19.49 -16.00
N ARG A 10 -2.37 20.21 -16.74
CA ARG A 10 -2.23 21.67 -16.63
C ARG A 10 -2.56 22.45 -17.90
N ASP A 11 -2.72 21.78 -19.04
CA ASP A 11 -3.02 22.40 -20.33
C ASP A 11 -4.45 22.11 -20.82
N GLY A 12 -4.91 22.91 -21.79
CA GLY A 12 -6.23 22.76 -22.42
C GLY A 12 -7.38 23.44 -21.65
N THR A 13 -8.58 23.36 -22.22
CA THR A 13 -9.83 23.80 -21.57
C THR A 13 -10.46 22.67 -20.75
N VAL A 14 -11.42 23.01 -19.88
CA VAL A 14 -12.20 22.02 -19.11
C VAL A 14 -12.84 20.98 -20.02
N GLU A 15 -13.47 21.39 -21.13
CA GLU A 15 -14.13 20.50 -22.07
C GLU A 15 -13.14 19.59 -22.82
N GLN A 16 -11.98 20.11 -23.19
CA GLN A 16 -10.91 19.29 -23.78
C GLN A 16 -10.42 18.25 -22.78
N LYS A 17 -10.11 18.69 -21.55
CA LYS A 17 -9.62 17.80 -20.50
C LYS A 17 -10.64 16.72 -20.13
N ARG A 18 -11.93 17.04 -20.18
CA ARG A 18 -13.03 16.08 -20.00
C ARG A 18 -12.97 14.94 -21.01
N GLN A 19 -12.81 15.28 -22.29
CA GLN A 19 -12.70 14.27 -23.36
C GLN A 19 -11.43 13.43 -23.22
N GLU A 20 -10.30 14.06 -22.88
CA GLU A 20 -9.02 13.38 -22.67
C GLU A 20 -9.06 12.42 -21.49
N ILE A 21 -9.57 12.85 -20.34
CA ILE A 21 -9.74 12.00 -19.15
C ILE A 21 -10.68 10.84 -19.43
N LYS A 22 -11.79 11.08 -20.12
CA LYS A 22 -12.73 10.02 -20.50
C LYS A 22 -12.07 8.99 -21.43
N ALA A 23 -11.33 9.43 -22.44
CA ALA A 23 -10.59 8.53 -23.32
C ALA A 23 -9.54 7.73 -22.55
N TYR A 24 -8.79 8.39 -21.66
CA TYR A 24 -7.77 7.75 -20.81
C TYR A 24 -8.36 6.73 -19.83
N PHE A 25 -9.53 7.02 -19.25
CA PHE A 25 -10.29 6.09 -18.43
C PHE A 25 -10.71 4.86 -19.23
N LEU A 26 -11.34 5.07 -20.39
CA LEU A 26 -11.83 3.97 -21.23
C LEU A 26 -10.68 3.09 -21.73
N ASP A 27 -9.55 3.68 -22.15
CA ASP A 27 -8.33 2.95 -22.54
C ASP A 27 -7.81 2.06 -21.40
N SER A 28 -7.70 2.62 -20.20
CA SER A 28 -7.20 1.89 -19.02
C SER A 28 -8.14 0.74 -18.65
N PHE A 29 -9.45 1.03 -18.61
CA PHE A 29 -10.48 0.07 -18.22
C PHE A 29 -10.62 -1.06 -19.24
N ASP A 30 -10.58 -0.74 -20.54
CA ASP A 30 -10.64 -1.72 -21.63
C ASP A 30 -9.36 -2.57 -21.71
N THR A 31 -8.19 -1.95 -21.49
CA THR A 31 -6.92 -2.69 -21.41
C THR A 31 -6.94 -3.68 -20.24
N TYR A 32 -7.43 -3.26 -19.07
CA TYR A 32 -7.57 -4.12 -17.90
C TYR A 32 -8.55 -5.27 -18.13
N GLU A 33 -9.74 -5.01 -18.69
CA GLU A 33 -10.69 -6.06 -19.09
C GLU A 33 -10.08 -7.06 -20.09
N SER A 34 -9.31 -6.57 -21.07
CA SER A 34 -8.66 -7.40 -22.08
C SER A 34 -7.66 -8.40 -21.48
N LEU A 35 -6.96 -8.01 -20.39
CA LEU A 35 -6.05 -8.89 -19.68
C LEU A 35 -6.78 -10.09 -19.09
N PHE A 36 -7.91 -9.87 -18.42
CA PHE A 36 -8.74 -10.95 -17.85
C PHE A 36 -9.49 -11.74 -18.93
N SER A 37 -9.68 -11.17 -20.12
CA SER A 37 -10.19 -11.92 -21.27
C SER A 37 -9.23 -13.01 -21.75
N CYS A 38 -7.95 -12.97 -21.33
CA CYS A 38 -6.97 -14.01 -21.66
C CYS A 38 -7.10 -15.27 -20.79
N LEU A 39 -7.96 -15.27 -19.77
CA LEU A 39 -8.23 -16.46 -18.97
C LEU A 39 -9.04 -17.49 -19.78
N ALA A 40 -8.75 -18.77 -19.57
CA ALA A 40 -9.35 -19.86 -20.35
C ALA A 40 -10.86 -20.05 -20.07
N ASN A 41 -11.30 -19.80 -18.83
CA ASN A 41 -12.69 -19.90 -18.37
C ASN A 41 -12.85 -19.22 -17.00
N ASP A 42 -14.10 -19.14 -16.52
CA ASP A 42 -14.46 -18.46 -15.26
C ASP A 42 -13.86 -19.12 -14.00
N ASP A 43 -13.60 -20.43 -14.00
CA ASP A 43 -13.01 -21.12 -12.84
C ASP A 43 -11.61 -20.58 -12.52
N VAL A 44 -10.90 -20.05 -13.53
CA VAL A 44 -9.56 -19.47 -13.39
C VAL A 44 -9.58 -18.18 -12.55
N PHE A 45 -10.67 -17.42 -12.53
CA PHE A 45 -10.79 -16.22 -11.69
C PHE A 45 -10.66 -16.54 -10.20
N TYR A 46 -11.03 -17.75 -9.79
CA TYR A 46 -10.96 -18.17 -8.39
C TYR A 46 -9.62 -18.82 -8.01
N GLN A 47 -8.68 -18.93 -8.95
CA GLN A 47 -7.36 -19.47 -8.67
C GLN A 47 -6.48 -18.43 -7.96
N ARG A 48 -5.64 -18.93 -7.05
CA ARG A 48 -4.65 -18.18 -6.30
C ARG A 48 -3.24 -18.61 -6.75
N PRO A 49 -2.64 -17.95 -7.76
CA PRO A 49 -1.34 -18.35 -8.30
C PRO A 49 -0.19 -18.08 -7.32
N GLU A 50 -0.29 -17.01 -6.51
CA GLU A 50 0.63 -16.70 -5.42
C GLU A 50 -0.09 -16.87 -4.08
N LYS A 51 0.46 -17.69 -3.18
CA LYS A 51 -0.18 -18.06 -1.91
C LYS A 51 -0.37 -16.89 -0.97
N LEU A 52 0.50 -15.89 -1.08
CA LEU A 52 0.48 -14.67 -0.28
C LEU A 52 -0.37 -13.56 -0.91
N ARG A 53 -1.17 -13.88 -1.93
CA ARG A 53 -2.05 -12.95 -2.64
C ARG A 53 -3.49 -13.47 -2.70
N HIS A 54 -4.43 -12.60 -2.99
CA HIS A 54 -5.83 -12.97 -3.21
C HIS A 54 -6.03 -13.71 -4.56
N PRO A 55 -7.16 -14.40 -4.76
CA PRO A 55 -7.51 -14.94 -6.08
C PRO A 55 -7.76 -13.85 -7.11
N LEU A 56 -7.67 -14.18 -8.40
CA LEU A 56 -7.82 -13.22 -9.51
C LEU A 56 -9.15 -12.44 -9.51
N ILE A 57 -10.24 -13.04 -8.99
CA ILE A 57 -11.55 -12.39 -8.87
C ILE A 57 -11.50 -11.16 -7.95
N PHE A 58 -10.62 -11.18 -6.93
CA PHE A 58 -10.37 -10.02 -6.08
C PHE A 58 -9.83 -8.87 -6.93
N TYR A 59 -8.73 -9.10 -7.65
CA TYR A 59 -8.11 -8.08 -8.50
C TYR A 59 -9.09 -7.55 -9.56
N PHE A 60 -9.90 -8.43 -10.13
CA PHE A 60 -10.93 -8.03 -11.10
C PHE A 60 -11.98 -7.09 -10.49
N GLY A 61 -12.46 -7.35 -9.26
CA GLY A 61 -13.41 -6.46 -8.58
C GLY A 61 -12.77 -5.20 -7.95
N HIS A 62 -11.53 -5.33 -7.48
CA HIS A 62 -10.83 -4.36 -6.65
C HIS A 62 -10.67 -3.00 -7.31
N THR A 63 -10.23 -2.94 -8.58
CA THR A 63 -9.99 -1.64 -9.23
C THR A 63 -11.27 -0.82 -9.38
N ALA A 64 -12.40 -1.47 -9.69
CA ALA A 64 -13.71 -0.81 -9.76
C ALA A 64 -14.21 -0.37 -8.38
N THR A 65 -13.98 -1.18 -7.35
CA THR A 65 -14.24 -0.81 -5.94
C THR A 65 -13.38 0.36 -5.49
N PHE A 66 -12.13 0.43 -5.92
CA PHE A 66 -11.24 1.55 -5.60
C PHE A 66 -11.81 2.88 -6.10
N PHE A 67 -12.29 2.94 -7.35
CA PHE A 67 -12.99 4.13 -7.87
C PHE A 67 -14.14 4.55 -6.94
N ILE A 68 -15.04 3.63 -6.60
CA ILE A 68 -16.19 3.96 -5.75
C ILE A 68 -15.74 4.43 -4.36
N ASN A 69 -14.76 3.77 -3.74
CA ASN A 69 -14.25 4.16 -2.43
C ASN A 69 -13.66 5.56 -2.43
N LYS A 70 -12.82 5.91 -3.42
CA LYS A 70 -12.21 7.24 -3.52
C LYS A 70 -13.22 8.31 -3.88
N LEU A 71 -14.20 8.01 -4.75
CA LEU A 71 -15.27 8.94 -5.10
C LEU A 71 -16.24 9.22 -3.94
N VAL A 72 -16.51 8.22 -3.09
CA VAL A 72 -17.29 8.41 -1.84
C VAL A 72 -16.48 9.24 -0.85
N LEU A 73 -15.19 8.91 -0.64
CA LEU A 73 -14.33 9.63 0.29
C LEU A 73 -14.14 11.09 -0.10
N SER A 74 -14.02 11.38 -1.40
CA SER A 74 -13.92 12.74 -1.94
C SER A 74 -15.28 13.46 -2.03
N LYS A 75 -16.38 12.82 -1.59
CA LYS A 75 -17.75 13.34 -1.70
C LYS A 75 -18.18 13.68 -3.14
N ALA A 76 -17.55 13.05 -4.14
CA ALA A 76 -17.95 13.18 -5.54
C ALA A 76 -19.24 12.39 -5.83
N ILE A 77 -19.49 11.34 -5.04
CA ILE A 77 -20.75 10.61 -4.98
C ILE A 77 -21.12 10.33 -3.51
N ASN A 78 -22.41 10.22 -3.24
CA ASN A 78 -22.93 9.97 -1.89
C ASN A 78 -23.48 8.54 -1.71
N GLU A 79 -23.69 7.83 -2.82
CA GLU A 79 -24.26 6.48 -2.83
C GLU A 79 -23.27 5.49 -3.43
N ARG A 80 -23.17 4.35 -2.75
CA ARG A 80 -22.39 3.17 -3.17
C ARG A 80 -23.19 2.36 -4.20
N ILE A 81 -22.52 1.74 -5.16
CA ILE A 81 -23.20 0.90 -6.18
C ILE A 81 -23.52 -0.47 -5.58
N ASN A 82 -22.56 -1.09 -4.91
CA ASN A 82 -22.71 -2.40 -4.28
C ASN A 82 -21.87 -2.45 -2.99
N PRO A 83 -22.44 -2.06 -1.83
CA PRO A 83 -21.73 -2.06 -0.55
C PRO A 83 -21.11 -3.41 -0.16
N LYS A 84 -21.72 -4.54 -0.57
CA LYS A 84 -21.17 -5.88 -0.29
C LYS A 84 -19.85 -6.06 -1.06
N PHE A 85 -19.84 -5.78 -2.36
CA PHE A 85 -18.63 -5.92 -3.18
C PHE A 85 -17.57 -4.90 -2.76
N GLU A 86 -18.00 -3.68 -2.48
CA GLU A 86 -17.09 -2.61 -2.10
C GLU A 86 -16.43 -2.85 -0.75
N SER A 87 -17.08 -3.56 0.18
CA SER A 87 -16.44 -4.03 1.41
C SER A 87 -15.52 -5.23 1.14
N LEU A 88 -15.98 -6.19 0.32
CA LEU A 88 -15.27 -7.42 0.00
C LEU A 88 -13.93 -7.15 -0.71
N PHE A 89 -13.91 -6.19 -1.63
CA PHE A 89 -12.74 -5.86 -2.44
C PHE A 89 -11.98 -4.62 -1.93
N ALA A 90 -12.34 -4.03 -0.78
CA ALA A 90 -11.67 -2.82 -0.25
C ALA A 90 -10.34 -3.07 0.47
N ILE A 91 -9.95 -4.32 0.66
CA ILE A 91 -8.77 -4.69 1.47
C ILE A 91 -7.48 -4.31 0.71
N GLY A 92 -6.45 -3.88 1.45
CA GLY A 92 -5.12 -3.64 0.91
C GLY A 92 -4.49 -4.91 0.32
N VAL A 93 -3.57 -4.75 -0.64
CA VAL A 93 -2.97 -5.87 -1.39
C VAL A 93 -1.67 -6.36 -0.72
N ASP A 94 -1.03 -5.53 0.09
CA ASP A 94 0.20 -5.88 0.83
C ASP A 94 -0.10 -6.73 2.08
N GLU A 95 0.88 -7.55 2.49
CA GLU A 95 0.79 -8.50 3.61
C GLU A 95 0.82 -7.80 4.98
N MET A 96 -0.04 -6.82 5.20
CA MET A 96 -0.07 -6.06 6.46
C MET A 96 -0.86 -6.76 7.57
N SER A 97 -1.64 -7.81 7.27
CA SER A 97 -2.24 -8.72 8.25
C SER A 97 -2.40 -10.14 7.69
N TRP A 98 -2.04 -11.16 8.47
CA TRP A 98 -2.18 -12.57 8.07
C TRP A 98 -3.64 -13.05 8.07
N ASP A 99 -4.55 -12.31 8.72
CA ASP A 99 -5.99 -12.64 8.81
C ASP A 99 -6.75 -12.34 7.51
N ASP A 100 -6.22 -11.49 6.64
CA ASP A 100 -6.89 -11.11 5.39
C ASP A 100 -6.84 -12.20 4.31
N LEU A 101 -5.99 -13.24 4.42
CA LEU A 101 -5.81 -14.26 3.38
C LEU A 101 -6.54 -15.60 3.62
N ASN A 102 -7.26 -15.74 4.73
CA ASN A 102 -8.00 -16.97 5.05
C ASN A 102 -9.25 -17.12 4.17
N ASP A 103 -9.24 -18.08 3.24
CA ASP A 103 -10.33 -18.36 2.30
C ASP A 103 -11.66 -18.73 2.97
N GLU A 104 -11.63 -19.26 4.21
CA GLU A 104 -12.86 -19.60 4.95
C GLU A 104 -13.71 -18.36 5.29
N ASN A 105 -13.12 -17.16 5.18
CA ASN A 105 -13.78 -15.89 5.47
C ASN A 105 -14.37 -15.18 4.23
N TYR A 106 -14.21 -15.74 3.01
CA TYR A 106 -14.61 -15.05 1.77
C TYR A 106 -15.66 -15.82 0.95
N ASP A 107 -16.81 -15.18 0.74
CA ASP A 107 -17.85 -15.59 -0.22
C ASP A 107 -17.67 -14.81 -1.53
N TRP A 108 -16.77 -15.28 -2.39
CA TRP A 108 -16.46 -14.62 -3.66
C TRP A 108 -17.67 -14.63 -4.61
N PRO A 109 -18.07 -13.48 -5.18
CA PRO A 109 -19.21 -13.40 -6.10
C PRO A 109 -18.94 -14.11 -7.43
N LYS A 110 -20.02 -14.33 -8.20
CA LYS A 110 -19.88 -14.90 -9.55
C LYS A 110 -19.16 -13.92 -10.47
N VAL A 111 -18.33 -14.42 -11.38
CA VAL A 111 -17.59 -13.61 -12.37
C VAL A 111 -18.52 -12.65 -13.11
N GLU A 112 -19.68 -13.13 -13.57
CA GLU A 112 -20.67 -12.30 -14.27
C GLU A 112 -21.26 -11.18 -13.41
N GLU A 113 -21.45 -11.40 -12.10
CA GLU A 113 -21.92 -10.35 -11.18
C GLU A 113 -20.84 -9.27 -11.00
N VAL A 114 -19.56 -9.67 -10.93
CA VAL A 114 -18.44 -8.71 -10.87
C VAL A 114 -18.31 -7.94 -12.20
N ARG A 115 -18.49 -8.59 -13.36
CA ARG A 115 -18.55 -7.90 -14.66
C ARG A 115 -19.66 -6.86 -14.70
N GLN A 116 -20.85 -7.20 -14.23
CA GLN A 116 -21.98 -6.27 -14.15
C GLN A 116 -21.68 -5.09 -13.23
N TYR A 117 -21.10 -5.34 -12.06
CA TYR A 117 -20.65 -4.29 -11.15
C TYR A 117 -19.62 -3.36 -11.80
N ARG A 118 -18.58 -3.92 -12.44
CA ARG A 118 -17.58 -3.16 -13.19
C ARG A 118 -18.20 -2.29 -14.28
N ASN A 119 -19.18 -2.81 -15.03
CA ASN A 119 -19.91 -2.04 -16.04
C ASN A 119 -20.73 -0.88 -15.43
N GLN A 120 -21.35 -1.09 -14.27
CA GLN A 120 -22.05 -0.01 -13.55
C GLN A 120 -21.08 1.08 -13.09
N VAL A 121 -19.91 0.70 -12.56
CA VAL A 121 -18.83 1.64 -12.21
C VAL A 121 -18.35 2.39 -13.45
N ARG A 122 -18.14 1.70 -14.58
CA ARG A 122 -17.74 2.32 -15.86
C ARG A 122 -18.74 3.40 -16.30
N THR A 123 -20.04 3.09 -16.27
CA THR A 123 -21.09 4.06 -16.61
C THR A 123 -21.07 5.24 -15.64
N LEU A 124 -21.05 4.98 -14.33
CA LEU A 124 -21.02 6.04 -13.31
C LEU A 124 -19.82 6.97 -13.50
N VAL A 125 -18.61 6.42 -13.68
CA VAL A 125 -17.38 7.21 -13.86
C VAL A 125 -17.44 8.02 -15.16
N CYS A 126 -17.94 7.44 -16.26
CA CYS A 126 -18.14 8.20 -17.50
C CYS A 126 -19.12 9.36 -17.34
N ASP A 127 -20.26 9.13 -16.69
CA ASP A 127 -21.29 10.15 -16.47
C ASP A 127 -20.77 11.24 -15.52
N LEU A 128 -19.99 10.86 -14.50
CA LEU A 128 -19.34 11.78 -13.59
C LEU A 128 -18.29 12.63 -14.32
N ILE A 129 -17.43 12.00 -15.14
CA ILE A 129 -16.49 12.71 -16.00
C ILE A 129 -17.26 13.65 -16.93
N ASP A 130 -18.45 13.31 -17.43
CA ASP A 130 -19.21 14.18 -18.34
C ASP A 130 -19.86 15.39 -17.64
N THR A 131 -20.20 15.27 -16.36
CA THR A 131 -21.08 16.22 -15.66
C THR A 131 -20.44 16.99 -14.52
N MET A 132 -19.35 16.48 -13.93
CA MET A 132 -18.68 17.11 -12.79
C MET A 132 -18.15 18.51 -13.14
N SER A 133 -18.36 19.48 -12.25
CA SER A 133 -17.74 20.81 -12.35
C SER A 133 -16.33 20.79 -11.79
N PHE A 134 -15.35 21.25 -12.57
CA PHE A 134 -13.97 21.43 -12.14
C PHE A 134 -13.33 22.60 -12.90
N SER A 135 -12.16 23.05 -12.43
CA SER A 135 -11.34 24.07 -13.08
C SER A 135 -9.98 23.50 -13.45
N MET A 136 -9.30 24.13 -14.40
CA MET A 136 -7.89 23.87 -14.72
C MET A 136 -6.97 24.78 -13.88
N PRO A 137 -5.78 24.31 -13.47
CA PRO A 137 -5.24 22.95 -13.64
C PRO A 137 -5.93 21.92 -12.72
N ILE A 138 -5.73 20.63 -13.00
CA ILE A 138 -6.15 19.54 -12.11
C ILE A 138 -4.98 19.22 -11.17
N ASP A 139 -5.15 19.52 -9.89
CA ASP A 139 -4.24 19.20 -8.78
C ASP A 139 -4.98 18.40 -7.69
N TRP A 140 -4.34 18.14 -6.54
CA TRP A 140 -4.91 17.32 -5.45
C TRP A 140 -6.25 17.85 -4.90
N GLU A 141 -6.51 19.15 -5.02
CA GLU A 141 -7.74 19.79 -4.55
C GLU A 141 -8.85 19.75 -5.62
N SER A 142 -8.53 19.33 -6.84
CA SER A 142 -9.49 19.23 -7.93
C SER A 142 -10.48 18.09 -7.69
N PRO A 143 -11.80 18.31 -7.85
CA PRO A 143 -12.80 17.25 -7.82
C PRO A 143 -12.54 16.11 -8.83
N MET A 144 -11.76 16.38 -9.89
CA MET A 144 -11.41 15.41 -10.93
C MET A 144 -10.21 14.53 -10.53
N TRP A 145 -9.42 14.92 -9.52
CA TRP A 145 -8.24 14.17 -9.08
C TRP A 145 -8.53 12.73 -8.65
N PRO A 146 -9.60 12.41 -7.88
CA PRO A 146 -9.95 11.04 -7.51
C PRO A 146 -10.22 10.13 -8.72
N VAL A 147 -10.73 10.69 -9.82
CA VAL A 147 -10.94 9.95 -11.08
C VAL A 147 -9.59 9.59 -11.69
N VAL A 148 -8.68 10.57 -11.82
CA VAL A 148 -7.33 10.32 -12.37
C VAL A 148 -6.55 9.34 -11.48
N MET A 149 -6.65 9.49 -10.15
CA MET A 149 -6.08 8.55 -9.18
C MET A 149 -6.61 7.12 -9.40
N GLY A 150 -7.91 6.95 -9.60
CA GLY A 150 -8.49 5.64 -9.88
C GLY A 150 -7.97 5.02 -11.18
N ILE A 151 -7.75 5.84 -12.21
CA ILE A 151 -7.16 5.40 -13.48
C ILE A 151 -5.73 4.90 -13.27
N GLU A 152 -4.88 5.68 -12.61
CA GLU A 152 -3.49 5.30 -12.34
C GLU A 152 -3.39 4.09 -11.41
N HIS A 153 -4.29 3.97 -10.44
CA HIS A 153 -4.39 2.78 -9.59
C HIS A 153 -4.78 1.52 -10.38
N GLU A 154 -5.74 1.60 -11.32
CA GLU A 154 -6.06 0.47 -12.19
C GLU A 154 -4.87 0.05 -13.08
N ARG A 155 -4.02 1.00 -13.49
CA ARG A 155 -2.78 0.71 -14.23
C ARG A 155 -1.74 -0.06 -13.39
N ILE A 156 -1.57 0.29 -12.10
CA ILE A 156 -0.76 -0.53 -11.17
C ILE A 156 -1.29 -1.97 -11.09
N HIS A 157 -2.61 -2.11 -11.04
CA HIS A 157 -3.25 -3.40 -10.98
C HIS A 157 -3.21 -4.18 -12.30
N LEU A 158 -3.11 -3.50 -13.45
CA LEU A 158 -2.85 -4.13 -14.75
C LEU A 158 -1.53 -4.89 -14.71
N GLU A 159 -0.46 -4.22 -14.28
CA GLU A 159 0.84 -4.84 -14.14
C GLU A 159 0.81 -5.97 -13.11
N THR A 160 0.30 -5.71 -11.90
CA THR A 160 0.21 -6.72 -10.83
C THR A 160 -0.56 -7.98 -11.28
N SER A 161 -1.72 -7.79 -11.91
CA SER A 161 -2.56 -8.91 -12.38
C SER A 161 -1.88 -9.69 -13.49
N SER A 162 -1.12 -9.03 -14.37
CA SER A 162 -0.41 -9.71 -15.46
C SER A 162 0.69 -10.65 -14.93
N VAL A 163 1.35 -10.29 -13.83
CA VAL A 163 2.33 -11.15 -13.14
C VAL A 163 1.64 -12.37 -12.51
N LEU A 164 0.48 -12.18 -11.88
CA LEU A 164 -0.30 -13.28 -11.30
C LEU A 164 -0.82 -14.22 -12.38
N ILE A 165 -1.31 -13.70 -13.50
CA ILE A 165 -1.73 -14.49 -14.65
C ILE A 165 -0.55 -15.28 -15.25
N ARG A 166 0.64 -14.67 -15.32
CA ARG A 166 1.87 -15.34 -15.78
C ARG A 166 2.26 -16.53 -14.89
N GLN A 167 1.99 -16.46 -13.58
CA GLN A 167 2.24 -17.54 -12.62
C GLN A 167 1.23 -18.70 -12.69
N LEU A 168 0.10 -18.54 -13.39
CA LEU A 168 -0.84 -19.63 -13.62
C LEU A 168 -0.25 -20.71 -14.55
N PRO A 169 -0.74 -21.97 -14.44
CA PRO A 169 -0.49 -22.98 -15.46
C PRO A 169 -0.86 -22.48 -16.85
N ILE A 170 -0.08 -22.83 -17.88
CA ILE A 170 -0.34 -22.40 -19.26
C ILE A 170 -1.74 -22.77 -19.77
N ALA A 171 -2.33 -23.87 -19.27
CA ALA A 171 -3.68 -24.29 -19.62
C ALA A 171 -4.79 -23.38 -19.07
N SER A 172 -4.48 -22.53 -18.09
CA SER A 172 -5.41 -21.56 -17.51
C SER A 172 -5.54 -20.27 -18.33
N VAL A 173 -4.72 -20.11 -19.38
CA VAL A 173 -4.73 -18.93 -20.27
C VAL A 173 -4.90 -19.33 -21.73
N ARG A 174 -5.26 -18.36 -22.57
CA ARG A 174 -5.37 -18.51 -24.02
C ARG A 174 -4.56 -17.43 -24.75
N PRO A 175 -3.96 -17.74 -25.92
CA PRO A 175 -3.30 -16.73 -26.74
C PRO A 175 -4.26 -15.62 -27.15
N SER A 176 -3.77 -14.38 -27.20
CA SER A 176 -4.53 -13.22 -27.65
C SER A 176 -3.70 -12.35 -28.58
N PRO A 177 -4.21 -11.95 -29.76
CA PRO A 177 -3.50 -11.03 -30.65
C PRO A 177 -3.34 -9.63 -30.05
N GLU A 178 -4.12 -9.28 -29.03
CA GLU A 178 -4.00 -8.00 -28.32
C GLU A 178 -2.76 -7.93 -27.42
N TRP A 179 -2.21 -9.10 -27.07
CA TRP A 179 -1.08 -9.28 -26.16
C TRP A 179 0.06 -10.08 -26.83
N PRO A 180 0.71 -9.54 -27.88
CA PRO A 180 1.71 -10.26 -28.66
C PRO A 180 3.04 -10.42 -27.91
N ALA A 181 3.63 -11.62 -27.90
CA ALA A 181 4.99 -11.81 -27.39
C ALA A 181 6.05 -11.46 -28.45
N CYS A 182 7.25 -11.06 -27.99
CA CYS A 182 8.39 -10.89 -28.87
C CYS A 182 8.81 -12.25 -29.46
N SER A 183 8.98 -12.30 -30.79
CA SER A 183 9.40 -13.53 -31.49
C SER A 183 10.92 -13.66 -31.64
N THR A 184 11.67 -12.58 -31.40
CA THR A 184 13.12 -12.56 -31.51
C THR A 184 13.74 -13.05 -30.20
N MET A 185 14.50 -14.15 -30.28
CA MET A 185 15.23 -14.71 -29.15
C MET A 185 16.49 -15.44 -29.64
N GLN A 186 17.51 -15.50 -28.80
CA GLN A 186 18.67 -16.38 -28.98
C GLN A 186 18.67 -17.49 -27.94
N THR A 187 18.83 -18.73 -28.41
CA THR A 187 18.91 -19.94 -27.57
C THR A 187 20.31 -20.54 -27.53
N ASN A 188 21.26 -19.97 -28.29
CA ASN A 188 22.66 -20.39 -28.30
C ASN A 188 23.50 -19.43 -27.45
N ALA A 189 24.13 -19.95 -26.39
CA ALA A 189 24.98 -19.18 -25.49
C ALA A 189 26.21 -18.56 -26.21
N GLU A 190 26.74 -19.22 -27.25
CA GLU A 190 27.90 -18.71 -28.02
C GLU A 190 27.57 -17.47 -28.85
N ALA A 191 26.28 -17.23 -29.12
CA ALA A 191 25.82 -16.07 -29.88
C ALA A 191 25.56 -14.83 -28.98
N LEU A 192 25.67 -14.97 -27.66
CA LEU A 192 25.40 -13.88 -26.72
C LEU A 192 26.57 -12.88 -26.68
N GLU A 193 26.23 -11.61 -26.70
CA GLU A 193 27.18 -10.55 -26.36
C GLU A 193 27.42 -10.57 -24.85
N ALA A 194 28.68 -10.69 -24.43
CA ALA A 194 29.03 -10.65 -23.02
C ALA A 194 28.72 -9.26 -22.43
N ASN A 195 28.16 -9.25 -21.24
CA ASN A 195 27.93 -8.01 -20.51
C ASN A 195 29.26 -7.41 -20.07
N VAL A 196 29.40 -6.08 -20.19
CA VAL A 196 30.62 -5.35 -19.82
C VAL A 196 30.26 -4.21 -18.88
N LEU A 197 31.15 -3.92 -17.94
CA LEU A 197 31.00 -2.78 -17.04
C LEU A 197 31.46 -1.50 -17.73
N MET A 198 30.64 -0.46 -17.62
CA MET A 198 30.94 0.86 -18.15
C MET A 198 30.88 1.92 -17.06
N THR A 199 31.79 2.88 -17.14
CA THR A 199 31.89 3.96 -16.16
C THR A 199 30.70 4.92 -16.25
N VAL A 200 30.09 5.19 -15.10
CA VAL A 200 29.16 6.30 -14.87
C VAL A 200 29.91 7.35 -14.04
N PRO A 201 30.20 8.55 -14.60
CA PRO A 201 30.98 9.55 -13.92
C PRO A 201 30.25 10.08 -12.67
N ALA A 202 31.05 10.53 -11.70
CA ALA A 202 30.52 11.20 -10.50
C ALA A 202 29.69 12.42 -10.91
N GLN A 203 28.49 12.55 -10.34
CA GLN A 203 27.55 13.61 -10.71
C GLN A 203 26.56 13.90 -9.57
N LYS A 204 25.95 15.08 -9.62
CA LYS A 204 24.85 15.44 -8.71
C LYS A 204 23.54 14.94 -9.31
N VAL A 205 22.77 14.21 -8.50
CA VAL A 205 21.40 13.77 -8.80
C VAL A 205 20.42 14.64 -8.01
N ILE A 206 19.31 14.98 -8.66
CA ILE A 206 18.21 15.78 -8.11
C ILE A 206 16.91 15.07 -8.45
N ASN A 207 16.16 14.66 -7.43
CA ASN A 207 14.87 13.99 -7.51
C ASN A 207 13.79 14.87 -6.86
N ASP A 208 13.62 16.07 -7.42
CA ASP A 208 12.67 17.06 -6.91
C ASP A 208 11.50 17.18 -7.91
N LYS A 209 10.47 16.35 -7.77
CA LYS A 209 9.25 16.50 -8.57
C LYS A 209 8.51 17.75 -8.11
N ALA A 210 8.25 18.67 -9.04
CA ALA A 210 7.55 19.90 -8.71
C ALA A 210 6.07 19.63 -8.39
N TRP A 211 5.53 20.30 -7.36
CA TRP A 211 4.12 20.22 -6.99
C TRP A 211 3.17 20.70 -8.11
N ASP A 212 3.65 21.59 -8.98
CA ASP A 212 2.95 22.05 -10.18
C ASP A 212 3.35 21.28 -11.44
N SER A 213 3.82 20.02 -11.29
CA SER A 213 4.12 19.13 -12.41
C SER A 213 2.91 18.98 -13.34
N ALA A 214 3.20 18.91 -14.64
CA ALA A 214 2.21 18.66 -15.67
C ALA A 214 1.58 17.27 -15.56
N TYR A 215 2.25 16.29 -14.95
CA TYR A 215 1.83 14.90 -14.96
C TYR A 215 1.52 14.41 -13.56
N TYR A 216 0.61 13.42 -13.48
CA TYR A 216 0.27 12.74 -12.24
C TYR A 216 1.52 12.21 -11.52
N GLY A 217 1.50 12.26 -10.20
CA GLY A 217 2.48 11.63 -9.33
C GLY A 217 1.83 11.14 -8.05
N TRP A 218 2.33 10.03 -7.53
CA TRP A 218 1.99 9.60 -6.18
C TRP A 218 2.66 10.49 -5.14
N ASP A 219 2.13 10.50 -3.92
CA ASP A 219 2.65 11.30 -2.82
C ASP A 219 4.15 11.09 -2.57
N ASN A 220 4.64 9.87 -2.73
CA ASN A 220 6.03 9.49 -2.54
C ASN A 220 7.02 10.09 -3.55
N GLU A 221 6.54 10.64 -4.66
CA GLU A 221 7.38 11.27 -5.69
C GLU A 221 7.69 12.73 -5.37
N TYR A 222 6.91 13.35 -4.48
CA TYR A 222 7.05 14.76 -4.10
C TYR A 222 7.95 14.93 -2.87
N GLY A 223 8.55 16.12 -2.78
CA GLY A 223 9.56 16.47 -1.78
C GLY A 223 10.87 16.83 -2.46
N SER A 224 11.92 17.00 -1.65
CA SER A 224 13.27 17.22 -2.14
C SER A 224 14.20 16.09 -1.76
N GLN A 225 15.00 15.67 -2.73
CA GLN A 225 16.08 14.73 -2.54
C GLN A 225 17.20 15.05 -3.53
N GLN A 226 18.38 15.33 -2.98
CA GLN A 226 19.57 15.63 -3.77
C GLN A 226 20.77 14.89 -3.18
N GLU A 227 21.57 14.27 -4.05
CA GLU A 227 22.79 13.57 -3.62
C GLU A 227 23.93 13.78 -4.63
N SER A 228 25.17 13.82 -4.12
CA SER A 228 26.37 13.71 -4.96
C SER A 228 26.78 12.25 -5.10
N VAL A 229 26.46 11.65 -6.24
CA VAL A 229 26.78 10.26 -6.54
C VAL A 229 28.24 10.17 -6.98
N SER A 230 29.02 9.30 -6.34
CA SER A 230 30.40 9.04 -6.71
C SER A 230 30.48 8.28 -8.04
N GLU A 231 31.65 8.29 -8.68
CA GLU A 231 31.87 7.45 -9.86
C GLU A 231 31.71 5.96 -9.51
N PHE A 232 31.03 5.23 -10.39
CA PHE A 232 30.86 3.79 -10.32
C PHE A 232 30.86 3.19 -11.73
N SER A 233 30.83 1.87 -11.85
CA SER A 233 30.60 1.21 -13.13
C SER A 233 29.30 0.43 -13.11
N ALA A 234 28.54 0.45 -14.19
CA ALA A 234 27.29 -0.29 -14.35
C ALA A 234 27.42 -1.28 -15.51
N SER A 235 26.76 -2.43 -15.43
CA SER A 235 26.70 -3.35 -16.57
C SER A 235 26.07 -2.66 -17.77
N LYS A 236 26.51 -2.95 -19.00
CA LYS A 236 26.02 -2.35 -20.24
C LYS A 236 24.57 -2.76 -20.53
N PHE A 237 24.29 -4.06 -20.38
CA PHE A 237 22.97 -4.67 -20.49
C PHE A 237 22.39 -4.98 -19.12
N LEU A 238 21.06 -5.13 -19.06
CA LEU A 238 20.43 -5.86 -17.96
C LEU A 238 20.96 -7.30 -17.93
N VAL A 239 20.92 -7.94 -16.76
CA VAL A 239 21.33 -9.35 -16.66
C VAL A 239 20.38 -10.21 -17.47
N SER A 240 20.92 -10.93 -18.46
CA SER A 240 20.12 -11.80 -19.32
C SER A 240 19.88 -13.16 -18.70
N ASN A 241 18.90 -13.92 -19.21
CA ASN A 241 18.69 -15.32 -18.83
C ASN A 241 19.96 -16.15 -19.04
N GLY A 242 20.74 -15.89 -20.09
CA GLY A 242 22.00 -16.59 -20.37
C GLY A 242 23.11 -16.26 -19.36
N GLU A 243 23.23 -14.99 -18.96
CA GLU A 243 24.16 -14.59 -17.90
C GLU A 243 23.75 -15.22 -16.55
N TYR A 244 22.45 -15.20 -16.24
CA TYR A 244 21.90 -15.79 -15.02
C TYR A 244 21.97 -17.32 -14.98
N LEU A 245 21.87 -18.00 -16.13
CA LEU A 245 21.98 -19.46 -16.23
C LEU A 245 23.30 -19.98 -15.66
N SER A 246 24.39 -19.21 -15.81
CA SER A 246 25.68 -19.55 -15.21
C SER A 246 25.62 -19.63 -13.68
N PHE A 247 24.89 -18.72 -13.04
CA PHE A 247 24.67 -18.75 -11.58
C PHE A 247 23.87 -19.98 -11.15
N VAL A 248 22.84 -20.35 -11.92
CA VAL A 248 22.05 -21.57 -11.66
C VAL A 248 22.93 -22.82 -11.78
N GLN A 249 23.71 -22.92 -12.86
CA GLN A 249 24.58 -24.07 -13.15
C GLN A 249 25.73 -24.22 -12.15
N ASP A 250 26.29 -23.12 -11.65
CA ASP A 250 27.32 -23.10 -10.61
C ASP A 250 26.74 -23.36 -9.19
N GLY A 251 25.46 -23.73 -9.09
CA GLY A 251 24.82 -24.10 -7.83
C GLY A 251 24.43 -22.91 -6.95
N GLY A 252 24.17 -21.74 -7.54
CA GLY A 252 23.81 -20.51 -6.86
C GLY A 252 22.65 -20.63 -5.87
N TYR A 253 21.58 -21.33 -6.26
CA TYR A 253 20.43 -21.62 -5.39
C TYR A 253 20.75 -22.65 -4.28
N ASN A 254 21.79 -23.46 -4.42
CA ASN A 254 22.17 -24.45 -3.40
C ASN A 254 23.20 -23.91 -2.41
N ASN A 255 23.66 -22.67 -2.57
CA ASN A 255 24.77 -22.13 -1.80
C ASN A 255 24.33 -20.95 -0.92
N ALA A 256 24.07 -21.22 0.37
CA ALA A 256 23.59 -20.23 1.34
C ALA A 256 24.48 -18.98 1.49
N LYS A 257 25.77 -19.06 1.16
CA LYS A 257 26.70 -17.94 1.32
C LYS A 257 26.41 -16.76 0.39
N TYR A 258 25.73 -17.00 -0.74
CA TYR A 258 25.37 -15.94 -1.68
C TYR A 258 24.14 -15.16 -1.23
N TRP A 259 23.35 -15.69 -0.30
CA TRP A 259 22.06 -15.14 0.05
C TRP A 259 22.16 -14.38 1.38
N GLU A 260 21.47 -13.26 1.47
CA GLU A 260 21.28 -12.57 2.75
C GLU A 260 20.38 -13.39 3.67
N ALA A 261 20.31 -13.02 4.96
CA ALA A 261 19.54 -13.78 5.94
C ALA A 261 18.06 -13.93 5.56
N GLU A 262 17.40 -12.84 5.14
CA GLU A 262 16.01 -12.86 4.65
C GLU A 262 15.88 -13.73 3.38
N GLY A 263 16.80 -13.57 2.42
CA GLY A 263 16.82 -14.35 1.19
C GLY A 263 17.03 -15.85 1.42
N ASN A 264 17.86 -16.23 2.39
CA ASN A 264 18.03 -17.63 2.80
C ASN A 264 16.72 -18.21 3.35
N LYS A 265 16.03 -17.48 4.24
CA LYS A 265 14.71 -17.90 4.76
C LYS A 265 13.71 -18.09 3.63
N TRP A 266 13.62 -17.11 2.72
CA TRP A 266 12.75 -17.20 1.55
C TRP A 266 13.07 -18.44 0.71
N ARG A 267 14.33 -18.64 0.35
CA ARG A 267 14.77 -19.77 -0.48
C ARG A 267 14.51 -21.12 0.16
N GLU A 268 14.72 -21.25 1.47
CA GLU A 268 14.44 -22.48 2.22
C GLU A 268 12.94 -22.75 2.31
N TYR A 269 12.12 -21.71 2.48
CA TYR A 269 10.67 -21.79 2.51
C TYR A 269 10.07 -22.18 1.15
N THR A 270 10.46 -21.48 0.08
CA THR A 270 9.95 -21.70 -1.29
C THR A 270 10.59 -22.91 -1.96
N LYS A 271 11.77 -23.34 -1.49
CA LYS A 271 12.61 -24.38 -2.10
C LYS A 271 12.97 -24.04 -3.55
N ALA A 272 13.12 -22.75 -3.86
CA ALA A 272 13.47 -22.29 -5.19
C ALA A 272 14.82 -22.86 -5.66
N GLN A 273 14.88 -23.25 -6.94
CA GLN A 273 16.08 -23.82 -7.57
C GLN A 273 16.54 -23.08 -8.83
N TYR A 274 15.68 -22.21 -9.35
CA TYR A 274 15.83 -21.43 -10.57
C TYR A 274 14.72 -20.35 -10.58
N PRO A 275 14.81 -19.32 -11.45
CA PRO A 275 13.80 -18.26 -11.55
C PRO A 275 12.38 -18.79 -11.76
N VAL A 276 11.39 -18.13 -11.17
CA VAL A 276 9.99 -18.63 -11.12
C VAL A 276 9.35 -18.90 -12.49
N PHE A 277 9.74 -18.13 -13.51
CA PHE A 277 9.19 -18.25 -14.86
C PHE A 277 10.00 -19.19 -15.77
N TRP A 278 11.01 -19.88 -15.22
CA TRP A 278 11.68 -20.96 -15.94
C TRP A 278 10.98 -22.28 -15.68
N ILE A 279 10.74 -23.04 -16.75
CA ILE A 279 10.12 -24.36 -16.68
C ILE A 279 11.18 -25.40 -16.99
N LYS A 280 11.52 -26.22 -16.00
CA LYS A 280 12.50 -27.30 -16.19
C LYS A 280 11.93 -28.42 -17.06
N LYS A 281 12.63 -28.78 -18.14
CA LYS A 281 12.25 -29.85 -19.07
C LYS A 281 13.45 -30.73 -19.39
N GLY A 282 13.62 -31.79 -18.59
CA GLY A 282 14.84 -32.61 -18.63
C GLY A 282 16.03 -31.84 -18.07
N ASP A 283 17.10 -31.74 -18.86
CA ASP A 283 18.30 -30.96 -18.53
C ASP A 283 18.22 -29.50 -19.01
N ASP A 284 17.22 -29.17 -19.84
CA ASP A 284 17.00 -27.84 -20.39
C ASP A 284 15.91 -27.06 -19.65
N TYR A 285 15.83 -25.77 -19.92
CA TYR A 285 14.79 -24.87 -19.44
C TYR A 285 13.97 -24.30 -20.61
N LEU A 286 12.67 -24.17 -20.38
CA LEU A 286 11.78 -23.30 -21.17
C LEU A 286 11.50 -22.03 -20.36
N TYR A 287 10.91 -21.04 -21.03
CA TYR A 287 10.50 -19.79 -20.43
C TYR A 287 8.99 -19.60 -20.55
N ARG A 288 8.36 -19.15 -19.47
CA ARG A 288 6.95 -18.77 -19.39
C ARG A 288 6.81 -17.26 -19.60
N SER A 289 6.27 -16.84 -20.74
CA SER A 289 5.78 -15.46 -20.95
C SER A 289 4.37 -15.31 -20.37
N MET A 290 3.65 -14.21 -20.63
CA MET A 290 2.30 -14.04 -20.07
C MET A 290 1.30 -15.09 -20.61
N LEU A 291 1.33 -15.39 -21.91
CA LEU A 291 0.34 -16.27 -22.58
C LEU A 291 0.96 -17.47 -23.31
N GLU A 292 2.29 -17.56 -23.37
CA GLU A 292 2.99 -18.58 -24.13
C GLU A 292 4.12 -19.24 -23.31
N GLU A 293 4.57 -20.39 -23.81
CA GLU A 293 5.82 -21.03 -23.41
C GLU A 293 6.70 -21.12 -24.65
N HIS A 294 7.97 -20.79 -24.51
CA HIS A 294 8.95 -20.87 -25.60
C HIS A 294 10.31 -21.35 -25.07
N PRO A 295 11.27 -21.74 -25.95
CA PRO A 295 12.63 -22.02 -25.52
C PRO A 295 13.19 -20.88 -24.67
N LEU A 296 14.05 -21.19 -23.68
CA LEU A 296 14.65 -20.17 -22.82
C LEU A 296 15.39 -19.12 -23.68
N PRO A 297 14.92 -17.86 -23.72
CA PRO A 297 15.55 -16.82 -24.52
C PRO A 297 16.74 -16.26 -23.74
N LEU A 298 17.95 -16.72 -24.08
CA LEU A 298 19.18 -16.42 -23.33
C LEU A 298 19.60 -14.95 -23.42
N ASP A 299 19.11 -14.21 -24.41
CA ASP A 299 19.36 -12.79 -24.64
C ASP A 299 18.27 -11.87 -24.09
N TRP A 300 17.18 -12.38 -23.52
CA TRP A 300 16.18 -11.58 -22.81
C TRP A 300 16.62 -11.33 -21.36
N PRO A 301 16.16 -10.24 -20.71
CA PRO A 301 16.41 -10.04 -19.29
C PRO A 301 15.84 -11.19 -18.47
N VAL A 302 16.52 -11.53 -17.37
CA VAL A 302 16.00 -12.50 -16.40
C VAL A 302 14.95 -11.83 -15.50
N ASP A 303 13.83 -12.50 -15.26
CA ASP A 303 12.83 -12.09 -14.26
C ASP A 303 13.12 -12.76 -12.91
N VAL A 304 13.38 -11.98 -11.87
CA VAL A 304 13.75 -12.46 -10.53
C VAL A 304 13.23 -11.52 -9.44
N ASN A 305 13.08 -12.03 -8.22
CA ASN A 305 12.86 -11.17 -7.06
C ASN A 305 14.16 -10.50 -6.57
N TYR A 306 14.06 -9.64 -5.56
CA TYR A 306 15.22 -8.91 -5.02
C TYR A 306 16.27 -9.86 -4.44
N HIS A 307 15.85 -10.91 -3.71
CA HIS A 307 16.77 -11.85 -3.06
C HIS A 307 17.62 -12.61 -4.07
N GLU A 308 17.00 -13.05 -5.16
CA GLU A 308 17.66 -13.72 -6.29
C GLU A 308 18.63 -12.80 -7.02
N ALA A 309 18.23 -11.54 -7.26
CA ALA A 309 19.09 -10.53 -7.87
C ALA A 309 20.31 -10.21 -6.99
N LYS A 310 20.10 -10.02 -5.68
CA LYS A 310 21.16 -9.77 -4.70
C LYS A 310 22.10 -10.97 -4.57
N ALA A 311 21.57 -12.20 -4.58
CA ALA A 311 22.38 -13.41 -4.52
C ALA A 311 23.29 -13.58 -5.74
N PHE A 312 22.78 -13.25 -6.92
CA PHE A 312 23.59 -13.22 -8.15
C PHE A 312 24.73 -12.20 -8.06
N CYS A 313 24.48 -10.99 -7.57
CA CYS A 313 25.52 -9.98 -7.35
C CYS A 313 26.61 -10.47 -6.37
N ASN A 314 26.22 -11.13 -5.28
CA ASN A 314 27.16 -11.71 -4.32
C ASN A 314 27.99 -12.85 -4.93
N TYR A 315 27.38 -13.68 -5.77
CA TYR A 315 28.06 -14.71 -6.55
C TYR A 315 29.09 -14.10 -7.53
N LEU A 316 28.70 -13.07 -8.29
CA LEU A 316 29.62 -12.37 -9.18
C LEU A 316 30.76 -11.73 -8.40
N SER A 317 30.49 -11.13 -7.24
CA SER A 317 31.52 -10.56 -6.38
C SER A 317 32.58 -11.58 -5.98
N GLU A 318 32.16 -12.79 -5.61
CA GLU A 318 33.10 -13.87 -5.29
C GLU A 318 33.90 -14.32 -6.52
N LYS A 319 33.23 -14.42 -7.68
CA LYS A 319 33.85 -14.91 -8.93
C LYS A 319 34.87 -13.94 -9.50
N THR A 320 34.62 -12.64 -9.41
CA THR A 320 35.50 -11.59 -9.97
C THR A 320 36.49 -11.04 -8.95
N GLY A 321 36.16 -11.11 -7.65
CA GLY A 321 36.91 -10.44 -6.58
C GLY A 321 36.57 -8.95 -6.44
N ASP A 322 35.67 -8.43 -7.27
CA ASP A 322 35.17 -7.06 -7.21
C ASP A 322 33.91 -6.95 -6.35
N LEU A 323 33.62 -5.77 -5.79
CA LEU A 323 32.36 -5.53 -5.11
C LEU A 323 31.25 -5.26 -6.14
N ILE A 324 30.46 -6.29 -6.44
CA ILE A 324 29.30 -6.25 -7.33
C ILE A 324 28.02 -6.23 -6.50
N ARG A 325 27.11 -5.30 -6.80
CA ARG A 325 25.87 -5.10 -6.06
C ARG A 325 24.77 -4.55 -6.96
N LEU A 326 23.54 -4.45 -6.44
CA LEU A 326 22.48 -3.71 -7.12
C LEU A 326 22.75 -2.19 -6.99
N PRO A 327 22.26 -1.36 -7.92
CA PRO A 327 22.38 0.09 -7.80
C PRO A 327 21.52 0.61 -6.64
N THR A 328 21.84 1.78 -6.11
CA THR A 328 20.87 2.58 -5.34
C THR A 328 19.90 3.31 -6.28
N GLU A 329 18.80 3.86 -5.75
CA GLU A 329 17.90 4.75 -6.51
C GLU A 329 18.70 5.90 -7.16
N ASN A 330 19.64 6.50 -6.42
CA ASN A 330 20.43 7.63 -6.91
C ASN A 330 21.49 7.23 -7.94
N GLU A 331 22.09 6.05 -7.82
CA GLU A 331 22.96 5.52 -8.86
C GLU A 331 22.18 5.21 -10.14
N TRP A 332 20.96 4.67 -10.01
CA TRP A 332 20.09 4.46 -11.17
C TRP A 332 19.71 5.79 -11.84
N GLN A 333 19.42 6.84 -11.06
CA GLN A 333 19.16 8.18 -11.62
C GLN A 333 20.40 8.80 -12.28
N ALA A 334 21.60 8.62 -11.71
CA ALA A 334 22.86 9.03 -12.32
C ALA A 334 23.13 8.29 -13.63
N LEU A 335 22.83 6.98 -13.67
CA LEU A 335 22.88 6.17 -14.89
C LEU A 335 21.89 6.70 -15.94
N ARG A 336 20.66 7.00 -15.54
CA ARG A 336 19.62 7.55 -16.42
C ARG A 336 20.04 8.89 -17.03
N GLN A 337 20.62 9.77 -16.23
CA GLN A 337 21.17 11.06 -16.67
C GLN A 337 22.35 10.85 -17.63
N GLN A 338 23.28 9.95 -17.31
CA GLN A 338 24.42 9.61 -18.17
C GLN A 338 23.99 9.01 -19.52
N ALA A 339 22.93 8.21 -19.53
CA ALA A 339 22.34 7.63 -20.73
C ALA A 339 21.56 8.65 -21.58
N GLY A 340 21.39 9.90 -21.09
CA GLY A 340 20.67 10.95 -21.80
C GLY A 340 19.17 10.71 -21.92
N VAL A 341 18.58 9.87 -21.05
CA VAL A 341 17.15 9.58 -21.08
C VAL A 341 16.40 10.73 -20.43
N THR A 342 15.66 11.51 -21.21
CA THR A 342 14.93 12.71 -20.75
C THR A 342 13.43 12.51 -20.61
N GLN A 343 12.91 11.35 -21.03
CA GLN A 343 11.50 10.91 -21.04
C GLN A 343 10.63 11.68 -20.02
N THR A 344 9.90 12.68 -20.52
CA THR A 344 8.89 13.44 -19.77
C THR A 344 7.53 12.76 -19.82
N VAL A 345 7.26 12.08 -20.93
CA VAL A 345 6.24 11.06 -21.13
C VAL A 345 6.94 9.89 -21.81
N TYR A 346 6.38 8.69 -21.75
CA TYR A 346 7.02 7.56 -22.41
C TYR A 346 7.19 7.79 -23.92
N SER A 347 8.38 7.44 -24.42
CA SER A 347 8.82 7.77 -25.77
C SER A 347 8.80 6.55 -26.68
N GLU A 348 8.51 6.77 -27.95
CA GLU A 348 8.56 5.73 -28.98
C GLU A 348 9.93 5.05 -29.02
N GLY A 349 9.93 3.71 -28.93
CA GLY A 349 11.12 2.89 -29.19
C GLY A 349 11.62 2.07 -28.01
N PHE A 350 11.18 2.33 -26.78
CA PHE A 350 11.41 1.43 -25.64
C PHE A 350 10.32 0.34 -25.56
N ASN A 351 10.64 -0.81 -24.97
CA ASN A 351 9.61 -1.82 -24.64
C ASN A 351 8.94 -1.47 -23.31
N ILE A 352 8.05 -0.48 -23.32
CA ILE A 352 7.31 0.03 -22.15
C ILE A 352 5.91 0.43 -22.60
N ALA A 353 4.95 0.56 -21.67
CA ALA A 353 3.59 1.01 -21.94
C ALA A 353 2.87 0.21 -23.05
N LEU A 354 3.15 -1.09 -23.15
CA LEU A 354 2.63 -2.00 -24.17
C LEU A 354 2.89 -1.53 -25.61
N GLN A 355 3.92 -0.72 -25.84
CA GLN A 355 4.19 -0.14 -27.17
C GLN A 355 4.64 -1.18 -28.20
N LYS A 356 5.31 -2.26 -27.76
CA LYS A 356 5.86 -3.30 -28.62
C LYS A 356 5.24 -4.67 -28.34
N TYR A 357 5.49 -5.21 -27.14
CA TYR A 357 5.17 -6.60 -26.82
C TYR A 357 4.58 -6.74 -25.41
N ALA A 358 3.81 -7.80 -25.22
CA ALA A 358 3.36 -8.34 -23.94
C ALA A 358 4.40 -9.31 -23.33
N SER A 359 5.68 -8.98 -23.51
CA SER A 359 6.84 -9.73 -23.02
C SER A 359 8.08 -8.84 -23.09
N SER A 360 9.16 -9.26 -22.45
CA SER A 360 10.50 -8.69 -22.71
C SER A 360 10.95 -8.98 -24.15
N GLU A 361 12.01 -8.28 -24.57
CA GLU A 361 12.74 -8.51 -25.82
C GLU A 361 14.26 -8.55 -25.55
N PRO A 362 15.12 -8.86 -26.54
CA PRO A 362 16.56 -8.97 -26.30
C PRO A 362 17.20 -7.71 -25.70
N VAL A 363 18.11 -7.90 -24.74
CA VAL A 363 18.71 -6.81 -23.93
C VAL A 363 19.57 -5.82 -24.72
N ASN A 364 19.90 -6.14 -25.97
CA ASN A 364 20.72 -5.33 -26.86
C ASN A 364 19.91 -4.56 -27.91
N VAL A 365 18.58 -4.45 -27.74
CA VAL A 365 17.69 -3.71 -28.65
C VAL A 365 17.58 -2.23 -28.27
N ASN A 366 17.23 -1.91 -27.02
CA ASN A 366 16.87 -0.54 -26.64
C ASN A 366 18.07 0.28 -26.14
N LYS A 367 18.91 0.76 -27.06
CA LYS A 367 20.09 1.59 -26.74
C LYS A 367 19.71 2.98 -26.23
N SER A 368 20.39 3.47 -25.19
CA SER A 368 20.31 4.83 -24.63
C SER A 368 21.68 5.30 -24.15
N GLY A 369 22.25 6.29 -24.84
CA GLY A 369 23.67 6.61 -24.68
C GLY A 369 24.50 5.38 -25.02
N GLU A 370 25.36 4.94 -24.11
CA GLU A 370 26.15 3.70 -24.27
C GLU A 370 25.51 2.47 -23.58
N PHE A 371 24.42 2.67 -22.83
CA PHE A 371 23.70 1.61 -22.10
C PHE A 371 22.48 1.15 -22.90
N TYR A 372 21.82 0.09 -22.42
CA TYR A 372 20.60 -0.47 -23.02
C TYR A 372 19.57 -0.75 -21.94
N ASP A 373 18.28 -0.66 -22.26
CA ASP A 373 17.19 -0.93 -21.30
C ASP A 373 17.39 -0.17 -19.98
N VAL A 374 17.73 1.12 -20.08
CA VAL A 374 17.73 2.01 -18.91
C VAL A 374 16.29 2.22 -18.42
N VAL A 375 15.33 2.17 -19.34
CA VAL A 375 13.88 2.22 -19.13
C VAL A 375 13.24 1.12 -19.97
N GLY A 376 12.15 0.53 -19.47
CA GLY A 376 11.39 -0.51 -20.14
C GLY A 376 12.07 -1.88 -20.09
N ASN A 377 11.49 -2.82 -20.84
CA ASN A 377 11.74 -4.26 -20.78
C ASN A 377 11.32 -4.86 -19.44
N VAL A 378 12.05 -4.58 -18.37
CA VAL A 378 11.70 -5.01 -17.00
C VAL A 378 12.04 -3.91 -16.02
N TRP A 379 11.29 -3.87 -14.92
CA TRP A 379 11.69 -3.11 -13.75
C TRP A 379 13.10 -3.53 -13.26
N GLN A 380 13.86 -2.60 -12.70
CA GLN A 380 15.21 -2.86 -12.17
C GLN A 380 15.22 -2.74 -10.66
N TRP A 381 15.54 -3.85 -9.96
CA TRP A 381 15.75 -3.82 -8.51
C TRP A 381 16.89 -2.91 -8.08
N THR A 382 16.66 -2.15 -7.00
CA THR A 382 17.67 -1.31 -6.34
C THR A 382 17.88 -1.74 -4.88
N GLU A 383 19.04 -1.43 -4.29
CA GLU A 383 19.29 -1.66 -2.85
C GLU A 383 18.59 -0.67 -1.95
N THR A 384 18.02 0.40 -2.51
CA THR A 384 17.36 1.47 -1.74
C THR A 384 15.95 1.01 -1.33
N PRO A 385 15.68 0.85 -0.02
CA PRO A 385 14.32 0.73 0.46
C PRO A 385 13.55 2.01 0.19
N ILE A 386 12.23 1.93 0.07
CA ILE A 386 11.42 3.13 -0.05
C ILE A 386 11.46 3.96 1.23
N TYR A 387 11.58 5.27 1.07
CA TYR A 387 11.68 6.26 2.15
C TYR A 387 11.05 7.59 1.73
N PRO A 388 10.55 8.39 2.68
CA PRO A 388 9.97 9.69 2.38
C PRO A 388 11.06 10.67 1.96
N PHE A 389 10.79 11.48 0.93
CA PHE A 389 11.64 12.63 0.63
C PHE A 389 11.46 13.75 1.67
N GLU A 390 12.41 14.69 1.72
CA GLU A 390 12.26 15.87 2.57
C GLU A 390 11.05 16.69 2.11
N GLY A 391 10.12 16.98 3.02
CA GLY A 391 8.85 17.63 2.66
C GLY A 391 7.81 16.72 2.01
N PHE A 392 7.96 15.39 2.13
CA PHE A 392 6.90 14.44 1.81
C PHE A 392 5.61 14.77 2.59
N ILE A 393 4.47 14.74 1.89
CA ILE A 393 3.13 14.95 2.45
C ILE A 393 2.27 13.79 1.98
N VAL A 394 1.58 13.14 2.91
CA VAL A 394 0.70 12.02 2.59
C VAL A 394 -0.54 12.51 1.87
N HIS A 395 -0.97 11.80 0.82
CA HIS A 395 -2.18 12.16 0.09
C HIS A 395 -3.44 11.96 0.96
N PRO A 396 -4.33 12.97 1.10
CA PRO A 396 -5.49 12.90 2.01
C PRO A 396 -6.52 11.83 1.65
N LEU A 397 -6.70 11.54 0.35
CA LEU A 397 -7.63 10.51 -0.12
C LEU A 397 -7.05 9.09 -0.17
N TYR A 398 -5.75 8.91 0.01
CA TYR A 398 -5.11 7.59 -0.12
C TYR A 398 -3.87 7.48 0.76
N ASP A 399 -4.09 7.54 2.06
CA ASP A 399 -3.05 7.68 3.08
C ASP A 399 -2.26 6.40 3.36
N ASP A 400 -2.78 5.25 2.95
CA ASP A 400 -2.21 3.92 3.08
C ASP A 400 -1.51 3.42 1.80
N PHE A 401 -1.40 4.23 0.74
CA PHE A 401 -0.66 3.86 -0.47
C PHE A 401 0.84 3.73 -0.22
N THR A 402 1.47 4.78 0.33
CA THR A 402 2.93 4.85 0.51
C THR A 402 3.36 4.55 1.93
N THR A 403 2.73 5.16 2.93
CA THR A 403 3.26 5.18 4.32
C THR A 403 3.50 3.79 4.93
N PRO A 404 2.68 2.75 4.65
CA PRO A 404 2.96 1.42 5.17
C PRO A 404 4.27 0.83 4.64
N THR A 405 4.68 1.21 3.43
CA THR A 405 5.87 0.68 2.75
C THR A 405 7.20 1.24 3.28
N PHE A 406 7.17 2.35 4.03
CA PHE A 406 8.34 2.87 4.75
C PHE A 406 8.67 1.98 5.97
N ASP A 407 9.06 0.73 5.72
CA ASP A 407 9.24 -0.30 6.75
C ASP A 407 10.59 -1.01 6.64
N ASN A 408 11.45 -0.55 5.72
CA ASN A 408 12.74 -1.15 5.38
C ASN A 408 12.65 -2.62 4.91
N LYS A 409 11.46 -3.08 4.51
CA LYS A 409 11.21 -4.41 3.92
C LYS A 409 10.78 -4.30 2.45
N HIS A 410 10.45 -3.09 1.98
CA HIS A 410 10.16 -2.78 0.58
C HIS A 410 11.34 -2.11 -0.12
N ASN A 411 11.77 -2.67 -1.24
CA ASN A 411 12.84 -2.10 -2.06
C ASN A 411 12.29 -1.44 -3.32
N LEU A 412 12.87 -0.29 -3.68
CA LEU A 412 12.50 0.44 -4.88
C LEU A 412 12.90 -0.34 -6.13
N ILE A 413 12.00 -0.34 -7.10
CA ILE A 413 12.25 -0.76 -8.48
C ILE A 413 12.15 0.46 -9.40
N LYS A 414 13.01 0.54 -10.42
CA LYS A 414 13.08 1.71 -11.32
C LYS A 414 12.98 1.31 -12.79
N GLY A 415 12.44 2.22 -13.61
CA GLY A 415 12.50 2.16 -15.08
C GLY A 415 11.29 1.60 -15.82
N GLY A 416 10.31 1.01 -15.14
CA GLY A 416 9.14 0.39 -15.79
C GLY A 416 9.47 -0.92 -16.51
N SER A 417 8.47 -1.80 -16.62
CA SER A 417 8.49 -2.99 -17.45
C SER A 417 7.75 -2.77 -18.78
N TRP A 418 7.68 -3.80 -19.62
CA TRP A 418 6.91 -3.77 -20.88
C TRP A 418 5.41 -3.47 -20.69
N VAL A 419 4.83 -3.75 -19.51
CA VAL A 419 3.40 -3.49 -19.19
C VAL A 419 3.18 -2.23 -18.36
N SER A 420 4.23 -1.62 -17.79
CA SER A 420 4.10 -0.38 -17.01
C SER A 420 3.53 0.73 -17.88
N THR A 421 2.35 1.25 -17.50
CA THR A 421 1.65 2.32 -18.24
C THR A 421 1.32 3.50 -17.32
N GLY A 422 0.89 4.63 -17.90
CA GLY A 422 0.57 5.82 -17.12
C GLY A 422 1.76 6.29 -16.28
N ASN A 423 1.53 6.55 -14.99
CA ASN A 423 2.56 6.95 -14.04
C ASN A 423 3.67 5.91 -13.92
N GLU A 424 3.42 4.60 -13.97
CA GLU A 424 4.47 3.56 -13.85
C GLU A 424 5.58 3.70 -14.89
N ALA A 425 5.27 4.29 -16.05
CA ALA A 425 6.22 4.48 -17.14
C ALA A 425 7.04 5.78 -17.04
N MET A 426 6.86 6.57 -15.98
CA MET A 426 7.42 7.93 -15.88
C MET A 426 8.80 7.97 -15.22
N LYS A 427 9.52 9.07 -15.43
CA LYS A 427 10.82 9.35 -14.82
C LYS A 427 10.78 9.36 -13.29
N ASP A 428 9.75 10.00 -12.75
CA ASP A 428 9.69 10.36 -11.33
C ASP A 428 9.12 9.22 -10.47
N SER A 429 8.60 8.18 -11.10
CA SER A 429 7.89 7.08 -10.46
C SER A 429 8.73 6.37 -9.42
N ARG A 430 8.15 6.17 -8.23
CA ARG A 430 8.77 5.43 -7.12
C ARG A 430 7.83 4.34 -6.67
N TYR A 431 8.08 3.14 -7.17
CA TYR A 431 7.37 1.93 -6.77
C TYR A 431 8.29 1.05 -5.94
N ALA A 432 7.74 0.43 -4.90
CA ALA A 432 8.48 -0.45 -4.02
C ALA A 432 7.65 -1.68 -3.68
N PHE A 433 8.32 -2.82 -3.59
CA PHE A 433 7.69 -4.11 -3.33
C PHE A 433 8.48 -4.87 -2.28
N ARG A 434 7.79 -5.76 -1.55
CA ARG A 434 8.47 -6.74 -0.69
C ARG A 434 9.48 -7.52 -1.53
N ARG A 435 10.66 -7.74 -0.97
CA ARG A 435 11.80 -8.35 -1.66
C ARG A 435 11.56 -9.75 -2.24
N HIS A 436 10.58 -10.47 -1.70
CA HIS A 436 10.25 -11.83 -2.12
C HIS A 436 9.17 -11.90 -3.20
N PHE A 437 8.41 -10.83 -3.45
CA PHE A 437 7.37 -10.84 -4.47
C PHE A 437 7.96 -10.73 -5.87
N PHE A 438 7.39 -11.50 -6.79
CA PHE A 438 7.70 -11.39 -8.20
C PHE A 438 6.93 -10.23 -8.82
N GLN A 439 7.62 -9.50 -9.69
CA GLN A 439 7.09 -8.49 -10.61
C GLN A 439 7.65 -8.81 -12.01
N HIS A 440 7.31 -8.05 -13.05
CA HIS A 440 8.10 -8.07 -14.30
C HIS A 440 9.39 -7.30 -14.09
N ALA A 441 10.23 -7.84 -13.20
CA ALA A 441 11.43 -7.21 -12.68
C ALA A 441 12.64 -8.10 -12.88
N GLY A 442 13.70 -7.51 -13.41
CA GLY A 442 15.04 -8.05 -13.42
C GLY A 442 15.96 -7.10 -12.68
N PHE A 443 17.21 -7.01 -13.14
CA PHE A 443 18.17 -6.12 -12.52
C PHE A 443 19.35 -5.77 -13.42
N ARG A 444 20.02 -4.69 -13.01
CA ARG A 444 21.34 -4.30 -13.46
C ARG A 444 22.27 -4.39 -12.26
N TYR A 445 23.51 -4.82 -12.45
CA TYR A 445 24.51 -4.74 -11.40
C TYR A 445 25.48 -3.58 -11.61
N VAL A 446 26.04 -3.12 -10.51
CA VAL A 446 27.06 -2.07 -10.47
C VAL A 446 28.29 -2.56 -9.71
N GLN A 447 29.44 -2.00 -10.07
CA GLN A 447 30.70 -2.14 -9.35
C GLN A 447 31.05 -0.80 -8.70
N GLY A 448 31.29 -0.81 -7.38
CA GLY A 448 31.63 0.41 -6.64
C GLY A 448 32.48 0.11 -5.39
N LYS A 449 33.23 1.11 -4.91
CA LYS A 449 34.21 0.94 -3.81
C LYS A 449 33.61 0.94 -2.40
N ARG A 450 32.31 1.24 -2.24
CA ARG A 450 31.65 1.37 -0.93
C ARG A 450 30.38 0.52 -0.89
N VAL A 451 30.21 -0.17 0.24
CA VAL A 451 28.90 -0.61 0.72
C VAL A 451 28.18 0.67 1.16
N ILE A 452 27.08 1.00 0.51
CA ILE A 452 26.29 2.18 0.88
C ILE A 452 25.48 1.78 2.11
N ALA A 453 25.63 2.53 3.20
CA ALA A 453 24.74 2.41 4.34
C ALA A 453 23.37 2.91 3.88
N VAL A 454 22.48 1.97 3.62
CA VAL A 454 21.06 2.26 3.55
C VAL A 454 20.69 2.83 4.92
N ASN A 455 20.26 4.09 4.97
CA ASN A 455 19.85 4.72 6.22
C ASN A 455 18.77 3.86 6.88
N ASP A 456 19.04 3.39 8.09
CA ASP A 456 18.01 2.82 8.97
C ASP A 456 17.03 3.95 9.33
N PHE A 457 15.98 4.11 8.53
CA PHE A 457 14.82 4.95 8.87
C PHE A 457 13.92 4.23 9.88
N ASP A 458 14.52 3.71 10.96
CA ASP A 458 13.87 2.99 12.06
C ASP A 458 13.06 3.94 12.98
N TYR A 459 12.80 5.17 12.53
CA TYR A 459 12.16 6.24 13.29
C TYR A 459 10.95 6.75 12.52
N GLU A 460 9.80 6.74 13.19
CA GLU A 460 8.61 7.40 12.69
C GLU A 460 8.81 8.93 12.68
N SER A 461 8.46 9.55 11.56
CA SER A 461 8.63 10.98 11.29
C SER A 461 7.33 11.69 10.89
N ASP A 462 6.26 10.95 10.67
CA ASP A 462 4.91 11.49 10.53
C ASP A 462 4.51 12.19 11.82
N THR A 463 4.24 13.50 11.73
CA THR A 463 3.95 14.33 12.91
C THR A 463 2.72 13.84 13.66
N GLN A 464 1.69 13.36 12.97
CA GLN A 464 0.46 12.89 13.60
C GLN A 464 0.68 11.56 14.31
N VAL A 465 1.37 10.60 13.66
CA VAL A 465 1.71 9.31 14.28
C VAL A 465 2.66 9.50 15.47
N SER A 466 3.64 10.40 15.35
CA SER A 466 4.52 10.78 16.46
C SER A 466 3.76 11.42 17.62
N GLN A 467 2.82 12.33 17.34
CA GLN A 467 1.97 12.94 18.37
C GLN A 467 1.07 11.90 19.05
N TYR A 468 0.49 10.96 18.29
CA TYR A 468 -0.33 9.88 18.85
C TYR A 468 0.53 8.84 19.59
N SER A 469 1.76 8.59 19.15
CA SER A 469 2.73 7.75 19.85
C SER A 469 3.10 8.35 21.20
N GLU A 470 3.33 9.67 21.27
CA GLU A 470 3.52 10.37 22.54
C GLU A 470 2.24 10.44 23.36
N PHE A 471 1.09 10.65 22.73
CA PHE A 471 -0.19 10.69 23.42
C PHE A 471 -0.54 9.34 24.08
N HIS A 472 -0.25 8.24 23.40
CA HIS A 472 -0.52 6.90 23.91
C HIS A 472 0.61 6.42 24.80
N TYR A 473 1.87 6.41 24.38
CA TYR A 473 2.97 5.77 25.10
C TYR A 473 3.91 6.74 25.82
N GLY A 474 3.72 8.04 25.61
CA GLY A 474 4.59 9.10 26.12
C GLY A 474 4.39 9.48 27.57
N ASP A 475 4.94 10.64 27.91
CA ASP A 475 5.00 11.15 29.27
C ASP A 475 3.66 11.81 29.68
N GLU A 476 3.42 11.94 30.99
CA GLU A 476 2.28 12.72 31.50
C GLU A 476 2.62 14.22 31.45
N TYR A 477 1.66 15.02 30.99
CA TYR A 477 1.80 16.47 30.88
C TYR A 477 0.82 17.18 31.80
N TYR A 478 1.29 18.20 32.52
CA TYR A 478 0.47 19.00 33.44
C TYR A 478 -0.26 18.20 34.54
N GLY A 479 0.28 17.03 34.91
CA GLY A 479 -0.34 16.13 35.89
C GLY A 479 -1.61 15.43 35.37
N VAL A 480 -1.86 15.47 34.06
CA VAL A 480 -2.95 14.72 33.42
C VAL A 480 -2.45 13.30 33.15
N PRO A 481 -3.12 12.26 33.70
CA PRO A 481 -2.76 10.88 33.45
C PRO A 481 -2.81 10.51 31.97
N ASN A 482 -2.03 9.51 31.57
CA ASN A 482 -2.08 9.00 30.21
C ASN A 482 -3.50 8.54 29.83
N PHE A 483 -4.04 9.07 28.73
CA PHE A 483 -5.44 8.87 28.37
C PHE A 483 -5.76 7.42 28.06
N ALA A 484 -4.96 6.74 27.23
CA ALA A 484 -5.22 5.34 26.87
C ALA A 484 -5.26 4.41 28.10
N LYS A 485 -4.33 4.61 29.04
CA LYS A 485 -4.32 3.90 30.33
C LYS A 485 -5.53 4.24 31.20
N ALA A 486 -5.88 5.53 31.31
CA ALA A 486 -7.01 5.99 32.10
C ALA A 486 -8.35 5.46 31.54
N SER A 487 -8.50 5.45 30.21
CA SER A 487 -9.65 4.91 29.49
C SER A 487 -9.81 3.42 29.71
N ALA A 488 -8.72 2.64 29.56
CA ALA A 488 -8.74 1.21 29.82
C ALA A 488 -9.13 0.92 31.27
N GLN A 489 -8.51 1.63 32.24
CA GLN A 489 -8.84 1.47 33.65
C GLN A 489 -10.31 1.79 33.94
N PHE A 490 -10.86 2.85 33.34
CA PHE A 490 -12.27 3.19 33.48
C PHE A 490 -13.18 2.06 32.96
N CYS A 491 -12.84 1.47 31.82
CA CYS A 491 -13.58 0.34 31.26
C CYS A 491 -13.48 -0.92 32.16
N ILE A 492 -12.29 -1.23 32.66
CA ILE A 492 -12.05 -2.35 33.58
C ILE A 492 -12.87 -2.17 34.87
N ASP A 493 -12.89 -0.96 35.43
CA ASP A 493 -13.67 -0.65 36.63
C ASP A 493 -15.18 -0.81 36.37
N ALA A 494 -15.67 -0.39 35.19
CA ALA A 494 -17.07 -0.56 34.79
C ALA A 494 -17.46 -2.04 34.59
N MET A 495 -16.49 -2.89 34.24
CA MET A 495 -16.67 -4.33 34.00
C MET A 495 -16.54 -5.19 35.27
N GLN A 496 -16.35 -4.61 36.45
CA GLN A 496 -16.22 -5.36 37.70
C GLN A 496 -17.42 -6.31 37.93
N GLY A 497 -17.12 -7.60 38.14
CA GLY A 497 -18.13 -8.64 38.35
C GLY A 497 -18.85 -9.12 37.08
N ARG A 498 -18.40 -8.71 35.88
CA ARG A 498 -18.91 -9.17 34.59
C ARG A 498 -17.92 -10.14 33.90
N GLN A 499 -18.36 -10.75 32.81
CA GLN A 499 -17.52 -11.61 31.97
C GLN A 499 -16.49 -10.76 31.20
N HIS A 500 -15.28 -11.29 31.03
CA HIS A 500 -14.15 -10.60 30.42
C HIS A 500 -13.46 -11.48 29.36
N ALA A 501 -14.25 -12.15 28.51
CA ALA A 501 -13.70 -13.02 27.47
C ALA A 501 -13.19 -12.21 26.27
N LYS A 502 -14.02 -11.31 25.74
CA LYS A 502 -13.68 -10.57 24.51
C LYS A 502 -14.01 -9.08 24.60
N ALA A 503 -13.07 -8.22 24.23
CA ALA A 503 -13.30 -6.78 24.09
C ALA A 503 -12.97 -6.26 22.68
N LEU A 504 -13.59 -5.15 22.31
CA LEU A 504 -13.29 -4.38 21.11
C LEU A 504 -12.89 -2.95 21.51
N ASP A 505 -11.71 -2.51 21.07
CA ASP A 505 -11.25 -1.13 21.12
C ASP A 505 -11.36 -0.55 19.70
N LEU A 506 -12.44 0.18 19.42
CA LEU A 506 -12.74 0.73 18.09
C LEU A 506 -12.36 2.22 18.05
N GLY A 507 -11.50 2.57 17.11
CA GLY A 507 -10.72 3.82 17.13
C GLY A 507 -9.47 3.71 17.99
N CYS A 508 -8.79 2.55 17.99
CA CYS A 508 -7.69 2.27 18.92
C CYS A 508 -6.42 3.12 18.69
N ALA A 509 -6.35 3.84 17.56
CA ALA A 509 -5.16 4.53 17.08
C ALA A 509 -3.91 3.64 17.19
N VAL A 510 -2.87 4.08 17.90
CA VAL A 510 -1.60 3.34 18.03
C VAL A 510 -1.64 2.24 19.11
N GLY A 511 -2.81 1.93 19.69
CA GLY A 511 -3.08 0.62 20.32
C GLY A 511 -2.87 0.49 21.84
N ARG A 512 -2.41 1.52 22.56
CA ARG A 512 -2.14 1.36 24.01
C ARG A 512 -3.35 0.91 24.84
N SER A 513 -4.54 1.46 24.60
CA SER A 513 -5.76 1.06 25.32
C SER A 513 -6.08 -0.42 25.10
N THR A 514 -5.85 -0.92 23.89
CA THR A 514 -5.97 -2.33 23.52
C THR A 514 -5.06 -3.20 24.38
N PHE A 515 -3.77 -2.86 24.49
CA PHE A 515 -2.81 -3.58 25.34
C PHE A 515 -3.16 -3.54 26.84
N GLU A 516 -3.66 -2.39 27.33
CA GLU A 516 -4.05 -2.24 28.75
C GLU A 516 -5.32 -3.05 29.07
N LEU A 517 -6.29 -3.09 28.16
CA LEU A 517 -7.50 -3.94 28.27
C LEU A 517 -7.13 -5.43 28.23
N ALA A 518 -6.19 -5.83 27.38
CA ALA A 518 -5.76 -7.22 27.22
C ALA A 518 -5.03 -7.82 28.44
N LYS A 519 -4.77 -7.02 29.48
CA LYS A 519 -4.36 -7.53 30.79
C LYS A 519 -5.53 -8.17 31.57
N TYR A 520 -6.75 -7.85 31.19
CA TYR A 520 -7.98 -8.24 31.89
C TYR A 520 -8.91 -9.09 31.03
N PHE A 521 -8.87 -8.91 29.71
CA PHE A 521 -9.64 -9.70 28.76
C PHE A 521 -8.82 -10.83 28.16
N ASP A 522 -9.46 -11.98 27.91
CA ASP A 522 -8.79 -13.11 27.24
C ASP A 522 -8.38 -12.76 25.80
N HIS A 523 -9.13 -11.87 25.14
CA HIS A 523 -8.82 -11.33 23.81
C HIS A 523 -9.34 -9.91 23.62
N VAL A 524 -8.57 -9.05 22.95
CA VAL A 524 -8.97 -7.70 22.56
C VAL A 524 -8.67 -7.45 21.08
N ASP A 525 -9.72 -7.10 20.33
CA ASP A 525 -9.56 -6.59 18.96
C ASP A 525 -9.35 -5.07 19.02
N GLY A 526 -8.24 -4.57 18.48
CA GLY A 526 -7.98 -3.15 18.28
C GLY A 526 -8.19 -2.78 16.81
N ILE A 527 -9.17 -1.94 16.52
CA ILE A 527 -9.52 -1.57 15.14
C ILE A 527 -9.46 -0.05 14.97
N ASP A 528 -8.80 0.40 13.91
CA ASP A 528 -8.76 1.81 13.53
C ASP A 528 -8.91 1.96 12.01
N PHE A 529 -9.44 3.09 11.55
CA PHE A 529 -9.56 3.38 10.13
C PHE A 529 -8.20 3.63 9.49
N SER A 530 -7.26 4.19 10.26
CA SER A 530 -5.96 4.64 9.80
C SER A 530 -4.92 3.52 9.79
N ALA A 531 -4.50 3.08 8.60
CA ALA A 531 -3.48 2.05 8.44
C ALA A 531 -2.15 2.43 9.10
N ARG A 532 -1.77 3.72 9.06
CA ARG A 532 -0.54 4.23 9.69
C ARG A 532 -0.53 4.04 11.21
N PHE A 533 -1.66 4.26 11.88
CA PHE A 533 -1.76 4.05 13.32
C PHE A 533 -1.75 2.56 13.68
N ILE A 534 -2.46 1.75 12.90
CA ILE A 534 -2.44 0.28 13.05
C ILE A 534 -1.04 -0.29 12.81
N LYS A 535 -0.28 0.23 11.84
CA LYS A 535 1.11 -0.15 11.63
C LYS A 535 1.96 0.08 12.89
N THR A 536 1.86 1.26 13.53
CA THR A 536 2.58 1.53 14.79
C THR A 536 2.13 0.60 15.92
N ALA A 537 0.85 0.29 16.01
CA ALA A 537 0.33 -0.67 17.00
C ALA A 537 0.90 -2.08 16.76
N PHE A 538 0.96 -2.52 15.50
CA PHE A 538 1.54 -3.79 15.10
C PHE A 538 3.06 -3.83 15.32
N GLU A 539 3.78 -2.75 15.03
CA GLU A 539 5.21 -2.64 15.34
C GLU A 539 5.47 -2.73 16.84
N MET A 540 4.64 -2.08 17.65
CA MET A 540 4.69 -2.21 19.10
C MET A 540 4.43 -3.66 19.55
N GLN A 541 3.48 -4.35 18.92
CA GLN A 541 3.16 -5.76 19.20
C GLN A 541 4.32 -6.70 18.82
N GLU A 542 4.83 -6.59 17.59
CA GLU A 542 5.86 -7.47 17.03
C GLU A 542 7.23 -7.27 17.70
N ARG A 543 7.61 -6.01 17.93
CA ARG A 543 8.96 -5.66 18.42
C ARG A 543 9.01 -5.37 19.92
N GLY A 544 7.86 -5.10 20.55
CA GLY A 544 7.79 -4.62 21.94
C GLY A 544 8.35 -3.21 22.16
N GLU A 545 8.67 -2.47 21.08
CA GLU A 545 9.25 -1.13 21.09
C GLU A 545 8.79 -0.32 19.87
N ILE A 546 8.48 0.97 20.07
CA ILE A 546 8.36 1.97 19.00
C ILE A 546 9.35 3.12 19.20
N ARG A 547 9.74 3.75 18.10
CA ARG A 547 10.62 4.93 18.07
C ARG A 547 10.01 6.03 17.21
N TYR A 548 9.95 7.25 17.72
CA TYR A 548 9.32 8.38 17.04
C TYR A 548 10.05 9.69 17.36
N ASN A 549 9.92 10.68 16.49
CA ASN A 549 10.44 12.03 16.71
C ASN A 549 9.35 12.99 17.21
N LEU A 550 9.71 14.02 17.98
CA LEU A 550 8.77 15.05 18.42
C LEU A 550 9.31 16.42 18.04
N ILE A 551 8.45 17.25 17.45
CA ILE A 551 8.80 18.63 17.15
C ILE A 551 9.00 19.39 18.46
N GLU A 552 10.17 19.98 18.65
CA GLU A 552 10.48 20.84 19.78
C GLU A 552 10.14 22.29 19.44
N GLU A 553 10.73 22.81 18.36
CA GLU A 553 10.61 24.19 17.89
C GLU A 553 11.03 24.28 16.40
N GLY A 554 10.15 24.75 15.52
CA GLY A 554 10.44 24.79 14.07
C GLY A 554 10.74 23.40 13.52
N GLU A 555 11.91 23.23 12.90
CA GLU A 555 12.41 21.95 12.37
C GLU A 555 13.21 21.14 13.41
N LEU A 556 13.44 21.68 14.61
CA LEU A 556 14.16 20.98 15.67
C LEU A 556 13.29 19.87 16.24
N THR A 557 13.79 18.64 16.25
CA THR A 557 13.09 17.47 16.80
C THR A 557 13.88 16.80 17.94
N SER A 558 13.17 16.10 18.81
CA SER A 558 13.75 15.19 19.81
C SER A 558 13.28 13.76 19.55
N PHE A 559 14.15 12.78 19.81
CA PHE A 559 13.83 11.36 19.57
C PHE A 559 13.36 10.69 20.85
N LYS A 560 12.33 9.85 20.73
CA LYS A 560 11.75 9.06 21.81
C LYS A 560 11.73 7.58 21.42
N ALA A 561 11.89 6.72 22.42
CA ALA A 561 11.65 5.30 22.32
C ALA A 561 10.75 4.87 23.49
N ARG A 562 9.81 3.97 23.24
CA ARG A 562 8.88 3.43 24.24
C ARG A 562 8.78 1.93 24.08
N LYS A 563 8.83 1.21 25.21
CA LYS A 563 8.81 -0.25 25.27
C LYS A 563 7.61 -0.73 26.06
N LEU A 564 6.95 -1.80 25.60
CA LEU A 564 5.86 -2.44 26.35
C LEU A 564 6.32 -2.92 27.74
N SER A 565 7.52 -3.51 27.83
CA SER A 565 8.07 -4.00 29.10
C SER A 565 8.28 -2.88 30.13
N ALA A 566 8.62 -1.66 29.68
CA ALA A 566 8.74 -0.50 30.56
C ALA A 566 7.39 0.00 31.09
N LEU A 567 6.29 -0.35 30.40
CA LEU A 567 4.91 -0.04 30.77
C LEU A 567 4.23 -1.20 31.50
N GLY A 568 4.88 -2.36 31.60
CA GLY A 568 4.31 -3.60 32.15
C GLY A 568 3.16 -4.14 31.30
N LEU A 569 3.31 -4.10 29.97
CA LEU A 569 2.31 -4.49 28.96
C LEU A 569 2.82 -5.61 28.03
N ASP A 570 4.01 -6.14 28.27
CA ASP A 570 4.62 -7.19 27.46
C ASP A 570 3.87 -8.53 27.53
N ASP A 571 3.25 -8.84 28.68
CA ASP A 571 2.45 -10.06 28.85
C ASP A 571 1.10 -10.04 28.10
N SER A 572 0.66 -8.89 27.56
CA SER A 572 -0.64 -8.78 26.87
C SER A 572 -0.56 -8.91 25.34
N VAL A 573 0.65 -9.06 24.78
CA VAL A 573 0.91 -9.11 23.34
C VAL A 573 0.17 -10.26 22.63
N ASP A 574 0.06 -11.41 23.28
CA ASP A 574 -0.59 -12.61 22.72
C ASP A 574 -2.13 -12.55 22.76
N ASN A 575 -2.68 -11.60 23.53
CA ASN A 575 -4.13 -11.43 23.73
C ASN A 575 -4.71 -10.27 22.89
N VAL A 576 -3.92 -9.66 22.01
CA VAL A 576 -4.38 -8.56 21.14
C VAL A 576 -4.30 -8.92 19.67
N ALA A 577 -5.28 -8.45 18.90
CA ALA A 577 -5.23 -8.46 17.44
C ALA A 577 -5.53 -7.05 16.92
N PHE A 578 -4.66 -6.52 16.06
CA PHE A 578 -4.88 -5.23 15.41
C PHE A 578 -5.35 -5.43 13.97
N ALA A 579 -6.33 -4.64 13.55
CA ALA A 579 -6.82 -4.63 12.18
C ALA A 579 -7.20 -3.22 11.71
N GLN A 580 -7.00 -2.95 10.42
CA GLN A 580 -7.59 -1.76 9.80
C GLN A 580 -9.07 -2.03 9.51
N GLY A 581 -9.94 -1.07 9.84
CA GLY A 581 -11.37 -1.21 9.57
C GLY A 581 -12.13 0.10 9.67
N ASP A 582 -13.13 0.25 8.80
CA ASP A 582 -14.10 1.35 8.87
C ASP A 582 -15.16 1.05 9.94
N ALA A 583 -15.21 1.89 10.99
CA ALA A 583 -16.22 1.80 12.04
C ALA A 583 -17.66 1.84 11.50
N CYS A 584 -17.89 2.59 10.41
CA CYS A 584 -19.17 2.67 9.73
C CYS A 584 -19.46 1.47 8.81
N ASN A 585 -18.49 0.60 8.55
CA ASN A 585 -18.64 -0.57 7.66
C ASN A 585 -17.79 -1.77 8.12
N LEU A 586 -17.81 -2.06 9.43
CA LEU A 586 -17.02 -3.14 10.01
C LEU A 586 -17.43 -4.50 9.48
N LYS A 587 -16.43 -5.36 9.20
CA LYS A 587 -16.65 -6.72 8.71
C LYS A 587 -17.53 -7.55 9.70
N PRO A 588 -18.36 -8.51 9.24
CA PRO A 588 -19.31 -9.23 10.09
C PRO A 588 -18.72 -10.09 11.21
N GLN A 589 -17.46 -10.51 11.10
CA GLN A 589 -16.80 -11.37 12.11
C GLN A 589 -16.55 -10.68 13.46
N PHE A 590 -16.53 -9.34 13.49
CA PHE A 590 -16.32 -8.58 14.72
C PHE A 590 -17.62 -8.54 15.53
N THR A 591 -17.90 -9.63 16.25
CA THR A 591 -19.04 -9.81 17.14
C THR A 591 -18.67 -10.63 18.39
N GLY A 592 -19.60 -10.79 19.32
CA GLY A 592 -19.44 -11.61 20.52
C GLY A 592 -18.68 -10.91 21.65
N TYR A 593 -18.70 -9.58 21.71
CA TYR A 593 -17.95 -8.81 22.69
C TYR A 593 -18.68 -8.65 24.03
N ASP A 594 -17.94 -8.71 25.12
CA ASP A 594 -18.42 -8.36 26.46
C ASP A 594 -18.25 -6.87 26.76
N LEU A 595 -17.28 -6.23 26.11
CA LEU A 595 -17.00 -4.80 26.14
C LEU A 595 -16.73 -4.28 24.73
N ILE A 596 -17.36 -3.16 24.37
CA ILE A 596 -16.92 -2.33 23.25
C ILE A 596 -16.59 -0.94 23.78
N PHE A 597 -15.37 -0.47 23.51
CA PHE A 597 -14.91 0.87 23.81
C PHE A 597 -14.77 1.68 22.52
N LEU A 598 -15.44 2.84 22.47
CA LEU A 598 -15.33 3.83 21.40
C LEU A 598 -14.56 5.04 21.94
N GLY A 599 -13.24 5.06 21.75
CA GLY A 599 -12.35 6.09 22.31
C GLY A 599 -12.21 7.32 21.43
N ASN A 600 -12.91 8.42 21.75
CA ASN A 600 -12.90 9.68 20.97
C ASN A 600 -13.22 9.49 19.48
N LEU A 601 -14.05 8.49 19.16
CA LEU A 601 -14.34 8.06 17.79
C LEU A 601 -15.62 8.70 17.23
N ILE A 602 -16.68 8.82 18.05
CA ILE A 602 -18.04 9.03 17.52
C ILE A 602 -18.21 10.39 16.81
N ASP A 603 -17.43 11.41 17.17
CA ASP A 603 -17.39 12.72 16.53
C ASP A 603 -16.31 12.84 15.43
N ARG A 604 -15.79 11.69 14.98
CA ARG A 604 -14.77 11.55 13.92
C ARG A 604 -15.18 10.60 12.78
N VAL A 605 -16.38 10.02 12.86
CA VAL A 605 -16.92 9.12 11.83
C VAL A 605 -17.95 9.83 10.97
N TYR A 606 -18.07 9.40 9.71
CA TYR A 606 -18.99 10.04 8.76
C TYR A 606 -20.48 9.68 9.01
N SER A 607 -20.78 8.57 9.70
CA SER A 607 -22.16 8.20 10.07
C SER A 607 -22.27 7.61 11.49
N PRO A 608 -22.27 8.45 12.53
CA PRO A 608 -22.24 8.01 13.93
C PRO A 608 -23.48 7.23 14.36
N ARG A 609 -24.67 7.57 13.82
CA ARG A 609 -25.91 6.82 14.11
C ARG A 609 -25.79 5.36 13.66
N LYS A 610 -25.16 5.12 12.50
CA LYS A 610 -24.92 3.78 12.00
C LYS A 610 -23.97 3.00 12.92
N VAL A 611 -22.86 3.61 13.33
CA VAL A 611 -21.91 2.99 14.28
C VAL A 611 -22.64 2.52 15.54
N LEU A 612 -23.42 3.41 16.18
CA LEU A 612 -24.17 3.09 17.40
C LEU A 612 -25.19 1.97 17.19
N THR A 613 -25.89 1.99 16.06
CA THR A 613 -26.85 0.93 15.70
C THR A 613 -26.15 -0.42 15.55
N ASP A 614 -25.01 -0.45 14.87
CA ASP A 614 -24.25 -1.67 14.61
C ASP A 614 -23.67 -2.26 15.91
N MET A 615 -23.30 -1.44 16.90
CA MET A 615 -22.77 -1.94 18.19
C MET A 615 -23.76 -2.86 18.90
N ALA A 616 -25.07 -2.65 18.74
CA ALA A 616 -26.09 -3.53 19.29
C ALA A 616 -25.97 -4.96 18.75
N THR A 617 -25.50 -5.14 17.51
CA THR A 617 -25.36 -6.46 16.88
C THR A 617 -24.05 -7.18 17.25
N ARG A 618 -23.08 -6.43 17.79
CA ARG A 618 -21.71 -6.91 18.07
C ARG A 618 -21.48 -7.24 19.55
N LEU A 619 -22.25 -6.62 20.45
CA LEU A 619 -22.20 -6.91 21.89
C LEU A 619 -23.01 -8.16 22.29
N ASN A 620 -22.51 -8.90 23.27
CA ASN A 620 -23.27 -9.90 24.01
C ASN A 620 -24.36 -9.22 24.86
N LYS A 621 -25.45 -9.94 25.13
CA LYS A 621 -26.47 -9.45 26.08
C LYS A 621 -25.86 -9.30 27.47
N GLY A 622 -26.02 -8.12 28.10
CA GLY A 622 -25.36 -7.75 29.35
C GLY A 622 -23.93 -7.23 29.18
N GLY A 623 -23.41 -7.18 27.95
CA GLY A 623 -22.14 -6.52 27.63
C GLY A 623 -22.25 -5.00 27.70
N LEU A 624 -21.10 -4.33 27.84
CA LEU A 624 -21.02 -2.89 27.99
C LEU A 624 -20.54 -2.18 26.72
N LEU A 625 -21.22 -1.11 26.35
CA LEU A 625 -20.76 -0.11 25.39
C LEU A 625 -20.26 1.10 26.18
N VAL A 626 -18.98 1.44 26.05
CA VAL A 626 -18.37 2.65 26.59
C VAL A 626 -18.09 3.61 25.44
N VAL A 627 -18.72 4.77 25.47
CA VAL A 627 -18.51 5.83 24.46
C VAL A 627 -17.82 7.00 25.13
N ALA A 628 -16.60 7.31 24.68
CA ALA A 628 -15.85 8.48 25.09
C ALA A 628 -15.79 9.48 23.93
N SER A 629 -16.16 10.73 24.16
CA SER A 629 -16.02 11.78 23.14
C SER A 629 -16.01 13.16 23.77
N PRO A 630 -15.21 14.10 23.23
CA PRO A 630 -15.33 15.52 23.58
C PRO A 630 -16.54 16.18 22.90
N PHE A 631 -17.24 15.46 22.01
CA PHE A 631 -18.39 15.93 21.22
C PHE A 631 -18.12 17.24 20.48
N THR A 632 -16.94 17.33 19.85
CA THR A 632 -16.48 18.56 19.20
C THR A 632 -17.19 18.86 17.89
N TRP A 633 -17.76 17.84 17.24
CA TRP A 633 -18.51 17.89 15.98
C TRP A 633 -17.94 18.88 14.95
N LEU A 634 -17.15 18.36 14.00
CA LEU A 634 -16.54 19.16 12.95
C LEU A 634 -17.00 18.63 11.58
N GLU A 635 -17.43 19.53 10.68
CA GLU A 635 -17.95 19.20 9.35
C GLU A 635 -16.91 18.51 8.44
N GLU A 636 -15.62 18.62 8.81
CA GLU A 636 -14.53 17.90 8.14
C GLU A 636 -14.61 16.37 8.33
N TYR A 637 -15.16 15.89 9.46
CA TYR A 637 -15.31 14.45 9.73
C TYR A 637 -16.75 13.96 9.56
N THR A 638 -17.72 14.73 10.01
CA THR A 638 -19.13 14.33 10.07
C THR A 638 -19.97 15.43 9.48
N GLU A 639 -20.75 15.13 8.43
CA GLU A 639 -21.67 16.11 7.86
C GLU A 639 -22.64 16.61 8.93
N ARG A 640 -23.02 17.88 8.84
CA ARG A 640 -23.87 18.52 9.85
C ARG A 640 -25.22 17.80 10.05
N SER A 641 -25.76 17.21 9.00
CA SER A 641 -26.98 16.39 9.02
C SER A 641 -26.82 15.11 9.85
N GLU A 642 -25.60 14.59 9.95
CA GLU A 642 -25.25 13.36 10.66
C GLU A 642 -24.85 13.60 12.12
N TRP A 643 -24.74 14.86 12.57
CA TRP A 643 -24.44 15.17 13.97
C TRP A 643 -25.52 14.59 14.88
N LEU A 644 -25.09 13.95 15.98
CA LEU A 644 -26.05 13.40 16.94
C LEU A 644 -26.75 14.53 17.69
N GLY A 645 -25.97 15.49 18.20
CA GLY A 645 -26.44 16.64 18.97
C GLY A 645 -25.45 17.80 18.86
N GLY A 646 -25.50 18.74 19.80
CA GLY A 646 -24.67 19.96 19.76
C GLY A 646 -25.28 21.07 18.90
N TYR A 647 -26.56 20.98 18.57
CA TYR A 647 -27.30 21.96 17.77
C TYR A 647 -28.70 22.22 18.33
N LYS A 648 -29.41 23.18 17.74
CA LYS A 648 -30.83 23.42 17.99
C LYS A 648 -31.65 22.82 16.86
N ASP A 649 -32.67 22.04 17.21
CA ASP A 649 -33.55 21.39 16.23
C ASP A 649 -34.45 22.41 15.50
N GLU A 650 -35.28 21.93 14.58
CA GLU A 650 -36.21 22.75 13.79
C GLU A 650 -37.25 23.47 14.66
N ASN A 651 -37.51 22.97 15.88
CA ASN A 651 -38.42 23.58 16.86
C ASN A 651 -37.70 24.58 17.79
N GLY A 652 -36.38 24.73 17.65
CA GLY A 652 -35.54 25.59 18.47
C GLY A 652 -35.15 24.97 19.81
N GLU A 653 -35.46 23.70 20.05
CA GLU A 653 -35.05 22.95 21.24
C GLU A 653 -33.56 22.59 21.16
N THR A 654 -32.86 22.71 22.29
CA THR A 654 -31.42 22.40 22.34
C THR A 654 -31.24 20.91 22.54
N LEU A 655 -30.61 20.25 21.57
CA LEU A 655 -30.29 18.84 21.67
C LEU A 655 -28.81 18.68 22.05
N SER A 656 -28.54 18.29 23.29
CA SER A 656 -27.17 17.99 23.74
C SER A 656 -26.68 16.67 23.15
N SER A 657 -25.36 16.56 22.91
CA SER A 657 -24.77 15.32 22.39
C SER A 657 -24.96 14.14 23.35
N THR A 658 -24.91 14.36 24.66
CA THR A 658 -25.16 13.34 25.69
C THR A 658 -26.58 12.77 25.61
N GLN A 659 -27.59 13.63 25.46
CA GLN A 659 -28.98 13.20 25.31
C GLN A 659 -29.19 12.49 23.96
N ALA A 660 -28.67 13.08 22.88
CA ALA A 660 -28.79 12.51 21.55
C ALA A 660 -28.11 11.14 21.41
N LEU A 661 -27.00 10.92 22.11
CA LEU A 661 -26.33 9.63 22.17
C LEU A 661 -27.24 8.57 22.79
N GLU A 662 -27.92 8.91 23.89
CA GLU A 662 -28.87 8.01 24.55
C GLU A 662 -30.10 7.72 23.67
N ASP A 663 -30.63 8.75 23.00
CA ASP A 663 -31.75 8.60 22.06
C ASP A 663 -31.37 7.71 20.86
N ALA A 664 -30.16 7.85 20.33
CA ALA A 664 -29.66 7.08 19.20
C ALA A 664 -29.45 5.60 19.52
N LEU A 665 -29.04 5.27 20.74
CA LEU A 665 -28.92 3.89 21.22
C LEU A 665 -30.28 3.24 21.50
N GLY A 666 -31.31 4.05 21.71
CA GLY A 666 -32.70 3.62 21.79
C GLY A 666 -32.97 2.59 22.90
N GLN A 667 -33.90 1.66 22.66
CA GLN A 667 -34.33 0.68 23.68
C GLN A 667 -33.40 -0.54 23.83
N SER A 668 -32.36 -0.65 23.00
CA SER A 668 -31.43 -1.78 23.03
C SER A 668 -30.43 -1.66 24.17
N PHE A 669 -30.19 -0.43 24.63
CA PHE A 669 -29.22 -0.10 25.66
C PHE A 669 -29.86 0.64 26.83
N LYS A 670 -29.19 0.58 27.98
CA LYS A 670 -29.53 1.39 29.14
C LYS A 670 -28.27 1.97 29.75
N ARG A 671 -28.27 3.27 30.00
CA ARG A 671 -27.21 3.93 30.77
C ARG A 671 -27.17 3.38 32.19
N ILE A 672 -25.98 2.99 32.66
CA ILE A 672 -25.79 2.39 34.00
C ILE A 672 -25.00 3.28 34.96
N ALA A 673 -24.44 4.38 34.47
CA ALA A 673 -23.73 5.37 35.26
C ALA A 673 -23.89 6.77 34.67
N GLU A 674 -23.78 7.79 35.52
CA GLU A 674 -23.71 9.19 35.08
C GLU A 674 -22.46 9.42 34.21
N PRO A 675 -22.54 10.31 33.21
CA PRO A 675 -21.38 10.67 32.40
C PRO A 675 -20.23 11.20 33.26
N LYS A 676 -18.99 10.89 32.86
CA LYS A 676 -17.78 11.33 33.57
C LYS A 676 -16.75 11.92 32.63
N ASP A 677 -16.23 13.09 32.96
CA ASP A 677 -15.12 13.68 32.20
C ASP A 677 -13.79 13.04 32.58
N ILE A 678 -13.02 12.65 31.55
CA ILE A 678 -11.61 12.26 31.67
C ILE A 678 -10.77 13.26 30.84
N PRO A 679 -9.84 14.00 31.49
CA PRO A 679 -8.97 14.92 30.77
C PRO A 679 -7.90 14.18 29.98
N PHE A 680 -7.46 14.79 28.89
CA PHE A 680 -6.33 14.31 28.11
C PHE A 680 -5.52 15.46 27.52
N VAL A 681 -4.23 15.19 27.26
CA VAL A 681 -3.31 16.17 26.69
C VAL A 681 -2.62 15.59 25.46
N ILE A 682 -2.72 16.29 24.33
CA ILE A 682 -1.92 16.01 23.13
C ILE A 682 -0.82 17.06 23.04
N ARG A 683 0.44 16.61 23.01
CA ARG A 683 1.60 17.47 22.81
C ARG A 683 1.81 17.69 21.31
N GLU A 684 1.72 18.93 20.85
CA GLU A 684 2.05 19.27 19.45
C GLU A 684 3.51 19.68 19.29
N THR A 685 4.01 20.53 20.19
CA THR A 685 5.44 20.92 20.24
C THR A 685 5.93 21.00 21.68
N LYS A 686 7.16 21.45 21.93
CA LYS A 686 7.63 21.72 23.31
C LYS A 686 6.75 22.73 24.06
N ARG A 687 6.12 23.66 23.34
CA ARG A 687 5.37 24.80 23.92
C ARG A 687 3.91 24.87 23.49
N LYS A 688 3.42 23.95 22.65
CA LYS A 688 2.03 23.88 22.20
C LYS A 688 1.43 22.53 22.60
N TYR A 689 0.34 22.58 23.36
CA TYR A 689 -0.39 21.43 23.86
C TYR A 689 -1.89 21.68 23.69
N GLN A 690 -2.63 20.63 23.38
CA GLN A 690 -4.09 20.60 23.42
C GLN A 690 -4.51 19.94 24.72
N HIS A 691 -5.33 20.60 25.53
CA HIS A 691 -5.90 20.04 26.75
C HIS A 691 -7.42 19.94 26.58
N THR A 692 -7.95 18.73 26.61
CA THR A 692 -9.33 18.45 26.26
C THR A 692 -9.98 17.54 27.31
N LEU A 693 -11.30 17.64 27.48
CA LEU A 693 -12.11 16.73 28.29
C LEU A 693 -12.88 15.81 27.36
N SER A 694 -12.84 14.51 27.63
CA SER A 694 -13.68 13.52 26.96
C SER A 694 -14.76 13.05 27.93
N GLU A 695 -16.02 13.11 27.52
CA GLU A 695 -17.15 12.66 28.32
C GLU A 695 -17.35 11.15 28.11
N PHE A 696 -17.17 10.35 29.16
CA PHE A 696 -17.33 8.90 29.16
C PHE A 696 -18.75 8.53 29.54
N ASN A 697 -19.39 7.76 28.67
CA ASN A 697 -20.76 7.30 28.79
C ASN A 697 -20.78 5.75 28.81
N VAL A 698 -21.47 5.14 29.78
CA VAL A 698 -21.51 3.67 29.94
C VAL A 698 -22.92 3.14 29.79
N PHE A 699 -23.10 2.23 28.84
CA PHE A 699 -24.38 1.61 28.53
C PHE A 699 -24.30 0.08 28.59
N GLU A 700 -25.33 -0.55 29.14
CA GLU A 700 -25.49 -2.00 29.15
C GLU A 700 -26.47 -2.42 28.05
N LYS A 701 -26.10 -3.44 27.25
CA LYS A 701 -27.00 -4.04 26.27
C LYS A 701 -28.07 -4.89 26.94
N ILE A 702 -29.35 -4.52 26.78
CA ILE A 702 -30.50 -5.22 27.37
C ILE A 702 -31.15 -6.19 26.40
N LYS A 703 -31.28 -5.82 25.12
CA LYS A 703 -32.02 -6.57 24.11
C LYS A 703 -31.11 -7.21 23.09
#